data_AF-A0A2E3LYJ8-F1
#
_entry.id   AF-A0A2E3LYJ8-F1
#
_cell.length_a   1.000
_cell.length_b   1.000
_cell.length_c   1.000
_cell.angle_alpha   90.00
_cell.angle_beta   90.00
_cell.angle_gamma   90.00
#
_symmetry.space_group_name_H-M   'P 1'
#
loop_
_entity.id
_entity.type
_entity.pdbx_description
1 polymer ?
#
loop_
_entity_poly.entity_id
_entity_poly.type
_entity_poly.pdbx_seq_one_letter_code
_entity_poly.pdbx_strand_id
1 'polypeptide(L)'
;MNEQTFDQYIQTVRSLTIPSDNPDTSLEELSKLIDDQLQTVDEGNGYEEFLKGEKAFFQGQYQLALKHYLAAKGVPNFHFFCYRTSAFVSKDLGHHDKAITYAQKALEIYPDDYATLEFLRDLFESSGEVDQAANIHTQINGLIGDQTQSSNTDTKEHIDTSVLNEQQSVYLGERELSDLTTIFDTGQEDVDLSTLRAHSLHANPIPFSGEGSYDTALEPEESAEDYSFLAQTDKDPQRDESSMLHTDTQTTDTSVTSDLGLSQDQQSDSYPADLETSTGISSTSSAPEKEETLKDLVDSDYNVGLESTDRFLADSLGMEIDNNQSLERRIKTYQRTQAEAIIEYLKQGQNPTFAGKDFLFVLHGWQEAALSHIRGNHNTETLMERFLLPERHYQTNGGFYLRWNGKGIVINPGPNFLRHFHQEGLHIRDIDHVIVTRNHPQAYEDIQHIYKLNQRLNAVDTDLHIINYYLNQQTHRLLATTLKPYFKQERNTVHCLELYVDSPDLETIELSDGLLLKYFPLNLSNEQKAKATNSDTSDSALGCRLELSSSYSDIDGDRLRAINLAYVSGAAWNPMIAQHLNSCDIIITGFGDTGVDDYSRLKYNDSNLGYFGNYTVIEESNPKILICCEFGGREGDIRVEVAKKLRQEYAYGAHNNTVVLPGDTGLYVDLSTQKVRCGVSKQLVDPSKIRVVKSKDSFGKLQYLSPNCFV
;
A
#
# COMPACT_ATOMS: atom_id res chain seq x y z
N MET A 1 -3.05 -28.94 29.17
CA MET A 1 -2.81 -27.55 29.60
C MET A 1 -3.96 -26.68 29.09
N ASN A 2 -4.59 -25.90 29.95
CA ASN A 2 -5.55 -24.85 29.58
C ASN A 2 -4.92 -23.45 29.75
N GLU A 3 -5.61 -22.40 29.32
CA GLU A 3 -5.12 -21.02 29.37
C GLU A 3 -4.67 -20.58 30.78
N GLN A 4 -5.44 -20.91 31.82
CA GLN A 4 -5.09 -20.58 33.20
C GLN A 4 -3.81 -21.28 33.67
N THR A 5 -3.62 -22.56 33.31
CA THR A 5 -2.36 -23.28 33.61
C THR A 5 -1.20 -22.80 32.76
N PHE A 6 -1.47 -22.24 31.58
CA PHE A 6 -0.45 -21.64 30.72
C PHE A 6 0.07 -20.33 31.30
N ASP A 7 -0.81 -19.44 31.76
CA ASP A 7 -0.38 -18.21 32.42
C ASP A 7 0.45 -18.50 33.68
N GLN A 8 0.04 -19.49 34.48
CA GLN A 8 0.82 -19.94 35.64
C GLN A 8 2.20 -20.46 35.23
N TYR A 9 2.28 -21.23 34.15
CA TYR A 9 3.55 -21.72 33.61
C TYR A 9 4.44 -20.54 33.18
N ILE A 10 3.92 -19.60 32.40
CA ILE A 10 4.69 -18.42 31.93
C ILE A 10 5.20 -17.58 33.09
N GLN A 11 4.38 -17.33 34.11
CA GLN A 11 4.82 -16.60 35.31
C GLN A 11 5.92 -17.37 36.07
N THR A 12 5.81 -18.70 36.16
CA THR A 12 6.83 -19.53 36.81
C THR A 12 8.14 -19.51 36.03
N VAL A 13 8.10 -19.68 34.70
CA VAL A 13 9.28 -19.58 33.83
C VAL A 13 9.93 -18.20 33.98
N ARG A 14 9.15 -17.12 33.96
CA ARG A 14 9.65 -15.76 34.16
C ARG A 14 10.37 -15.58 35.50
N SER A 15 9.86 -16.19 36.57
CA SER A 15 10.54 -16.14 37.87
C SER A 15 11.85 -16.93 37.93
N LEU A 16 11.96 -18.02 37.16
CA LEU A 16 13.14 -18.88 37.10
C LEU A 16 14.20 -18.39 36.12
N THR A 17 13.84 -17.58 35.13
CA THR A 17 14.79 -17.04 34.13
C THR A 17 15.46 -15.75 34.56
N ILE A 18 14.89 -15.01 35.51
CA ILE A 18 15.56 -13.87 36.14
C ILE A 18 16.69 -14.42 37.03
N PRO A 19 17.93 -13.88 36.96
CA PRO A 19 19.05 -14.39 37.72
C PRO A 19 18.74 -14.39 39.20
N SER A 20 18.85 -15.58 39.80
CA SER A 20 18.91 -15.75 41.24
C SER A 20 20.38 -15.88 41.67
N ASP A 21 20.63 -15.91 42.98
CA ASP A 21 21.97 -16.16 43.53
C ASP A 21 22.60 -17.49 43.06
N ASN A 22 21.83 -18.38 42.42
CA ASN A 22 22.30 -19.66 41.90
C ASN A 22 21.70 -19.99 40.51
N PRO A 23 22.34 -19.57 39.40
CA PRO A 23 21.81 -19.74 38.04
C PRO A 23 21.71 -21.21 37.60
N ASP A 24 22.65 -22.06 38.02
CA ASP A 24 22.64 -23.49 37.70
C ASP A 24 21.41 -24.20 38.28
N THR A 25 21.04 -23.83 39.51
CA THR A 25 19.83 -24.38 40.17
C THR A 25 18.56 -23.94 39.46
N SER A 26 18.54 -22.70 38.94
CA SER A 26 17.37 -22.13 38.26
C SER A 26 17.11 -22.82 36.91
N LEU A 27 18.17 -23.16 36.16
CA LEU A 27 18.06 -23.94 34.92
C LEU A 27 17.64 -25.39 35.17
N GLU A 28 18.14 -26.03 36.24
CA GLU A 28 17.70 -27.38 36.63
C GLU A 28 16.22 -27.41 37.02
N GLU A 29 15.77 -26.43 37.82
CA GLU A 29 14.37 -26.27 38.20
C GLU A 29 13.46 -25.99 36.99
N LEU A 30 13.93 -25.17 36.05
CA LEU A 30 13.21 -24.88 34.81
C LEU A 30 13.10 -26.13 33.92
N SER A 31 14.19 -26.87 33.74
CA SER A 31 14.17 -28.13 32.98
C SER A 31 13.21 -29.14 33.62
N LYS A 32 13.23 -29.25 34.96
CA LYS A 32 12.33 -30.13 35.69
C LYS A 32 10.86 -29.69 35.54
N LEU A 33 10.59 -28.39 35.63
CA LEU A 33 9.25 -27.83 35.43
C LEU A 33 8.72 -28.22 34.04
N ILE A 34 9.53 -28.04 32.99
CA ILE A 34 9.14 -28.37 31.61
C ILE A 34 8.86 -29.88 31.47
N ASP A 35 9.72 -30.73 32.04
CA ASP A 35 9.55 -32.19 32.00
C ASP A 35 8.31 -32.66 32.77
N ASP A 36 8.02 -32.06 33.93
CA ASP A 36 6.82 -32.34 34.69
C ASP A 36 5.56 -31.91 33.90
N GLN A 37 5.58 -30.75 33.23
CA GLN A 37 4.47 -30.32 32.39
C GLN A 37 4.27 -31.24 31.18
N LEU A 38 5.35 -31.66 30.50
CA LEU A 38 5.29 -32.59 29.36
C LEU A 38 4.62 -33.92 29.72
N GLN A 39 4.76 -34.41 30.96
CA GLN A 39 4.10 -35.64 31.42
C GLN A 39 2.59 -35.49 31.63
N THR A 40 2.10 -34.26 31.78
CA THR A 40 0.68 -33.96 32.08
C THR A 40 -0.13 -33.51 30.88
N VAL A 41 0.52 -33.18 29.76
CA VAL A 41 -0.15 -32.74 28.53
C VAL A 41 -0.46 -33.94 27.65
N ASP A 42 -1.69 -33.99 27.13
CA ASP A 42 -2.11 -35.03 26.19
C ASP A 42 -1.30 -34.98 24.89
N GLU A 43 -0.92 -36.15 24.38
CA GLU A 43 -0.19 -36.29 23.12
C GLU A 43 -0.96 -35.65 21.94
N GLY A 44 -0.25 -34.88 21.10
CA GLY A 44 -0.80 -34.21 19.92
C GLY A 44 -1.46 -32.86 20.21
N ASN A 45 -1.39 -32.35 21.44
CA ASN A 45 -1.84 -31.01 21.79
C ASN A 45 -0.81 -29.95 21.37
N GLY A 46 -1.23 -28.78 20.88
CA GLY A 46 -0.33 -27.66 20.56
C GLY A 46 0.56 -27.24 21.73
N TYR A 47 0.12 -27.44 22.98
CA TYR A 47 0.93 -27.21 24.17
C TYR A 47 2.09 -28.22 24.35
N GLU A 48 1.96 -29.44 23.82
CA GLU A 48 3.05 -30.43 23.85
C GLU A 48 4.21 -29.94 22.97
N GLU A 49 3.91 -29.51 21.74
CA GLU A 49 4.90 -28.95 20.82
C GLU A 49 5.50 -27.65 21.39
N PHE A 50 4.70 -26.81 22.03
CA PHE A 50 5.23 -25.64 22.74
C PHE A 50 6.24 -26.00 23.84
N LEU A 51 5.92 -26.95 24.71
CA LEU A 51 6.82 -27.36 25.80
C LEU A 51 8.10 -28.05 25.27
N LYS A 52 8.01 -28.80 24.17
CA LYS A 52 9.21 -29.30 23.45
C LYS A 52 10.06 -28.15 22.92
N GLY A 53 9.41 -27.09 22.42
CA GLY A 53 10.06 -25.85 22.01
C GLY A 53 10.81 -25.15 23.14
N GLU A 54 10.17 -24.97 24.30
CA GLU A 54 10.80 -24.38 25.50
C GLU A 54 12.00 -25.22 25.96
N LYS A 55 11.84 -26.55 26.01
CA LYS A 55 12.94 -27.46 26.34
C LYS A 55 14.13 -27.30 25.41
N ALA A 56 13.89 -27.29 24.10
CA ALA A 56 14.95 -27.12 23.10
C ALA A 56 15.60 -25.73 23.18
N PHE A 57 14.80 -24.69 23.46
CA PHE A 57 15.29 -23.32 23.60
C PHE A 57 16.28 -23.18 24.76
N PHE A 58 15.92 -23.66 25.95
CA PHE A 58 16.82 -23.59 27.13
C PHE A 58 18.00 -24.56 27.04
N GLN A 59 17.98 -25.53 26.13
CA GLN A 59 19.12 -26.37 25.79
C GLN A 59 20.04 -25.75 24.72
N GLY A 60 19.76 -24.53 24.26
CA GLY A 60 20.52 -23.86 23.19
C GLY A 60 20.28 -24.42 21.79
N GLN A 61 19.25 -25.27 21.61
CA GLN A 61 18.92 -25.90 20.33
C GLN A 61 17.91 -25.05 19.56
N TYR A 62 18.28 -23.80 19.24
CA TYR A 62 17.34 -22.79 18.75
C TYR A 62 16.63 -23.17 17.45
N GLN A 63 17.30 -23.86 16.52
CA GLN A 63 16.67 -24.32 15.28
C GLN A 63 15.57 -25.37 15.55
N LEU A 64 15.81 -26.29 16.50
CA LEU A 64 14.83 -27.28 16.91
C LEU A 64 13.68 -26.64 17.67
N ALA A 65 13.99 -25.67 18.53
CA ALA A 65 12.99 -24.88 19.24
C ALA A 65 12.04 -24.17 18.27
N LEU A 66 12.58 -23.52 17.23
CA LEU A 66 11.77 -22.80 16.23
C LEU A 66 10.82 -23.74 15.49
N LYS A 67 11.29 -24.95 15.14
CA LYS A 67 10.46 -25.99 14.52
C LYS A 67 9.27 -26.37 15.40
N HIS A 68 9.51 -26.55 16.70
CA HIS A 68 8.46 -26.90 17.66
C HIS A 68 7.47 -25.76 17.89
N TYR A 69 7.93 -24.51 18.03
CA TYR A 69 7.03 -23.37 18.18
C TYR A 69 6.13 -23.15 16.96
N LEU A 70 6.65 -23.38 15.75
CA LEU A 70 5.87 -23.33 14.51
C LEU A 70 4.75 -24.37 14.45
N ALA A 71 4.94 -25.53 15.10
CA ALA A 71 3.92 -26.56 15.23
C ALA A 71 2.89 -26.23 16.33
N ALA A 72 3.17 -25.26 17.21
CA ALA A 72 2.34 -24.87 18.35
C ALA A 72 1.43 -23.65 18.09
N LYS A 73 0.93 -23.46 16.85
CA LYS A 73 0.16 -22.26 16.45
C LYS A 73 -1.07 -21.94 17.31
N GLY A 74 -1.66 -22.94 17.97
CA GLY A 74 -2.83 -22.77 18.83
C GLY A 74 -2.52 -22.22 20.23
N VAL A 75 -1.26 -21.99 20.58
CA VAL A 75 -0.84 -21.47 21.89
C VAL A 75 -0.97 -19.94 21.94
N PRO A 76 -1.50 -19.36 23.02
CA PRO A 76 -1.57 -17.90 23.17
C PRO A 76 -0.20 -17.24 22.98
N ASN A 77 -0.18 -16.14 22.22
CA ASN A 77 1.03 -15.38 21.91
C ASN A 77 2.15 -16.20 21.27
N PHE A 78 1.84 -17.25 20.48
CA PHE A 78 2.87 -18.09 19.84
C PHE A 78 3.91 -17.29 19.03
N HIS A 79 3.50 -16.16 18.42
CA HIS A 79 4.37 -15.25 17.67
C HIS A 79 5.58 -14.76 18.50
N PHE A 80 5.39 -14.53 19.80
CA PHE A 80 6.48 -14.13 20.69
C PHE A 80 7.60 -15.17 20.73
N PHE A 81 7.26 -16.44 20.99
CA PHE A 81 8.26 -17.51 21.10
C PHE A 81 8.99 -17.72 19.78
N CYS A 82 8.28 -17.52 18.67
CA CYS A 82 8.86 -17.57 17.34
C CYS A 82 9.83 -16.42 17.08
N TYR A 83 9.43 -15.17 17.31
CA TYR A 83 10.33 -14.02 17.15
C TYR A 83 11.55 -14.12 18.07
N ARG A 84 11.33 -14.49 19.34
CA ARG A 84 12.42 -14.75 20.29
C ARG A 84 13.39 -15.76 19.72
N THR A 85 12.93 -16.93 19.29
CA THR A 85 13.82 -17.99 18.77
C THR A 85 14.48 -17.62 17.44
N SER A 86 13.76 -16.95 16.54
CA SER A 86 14.31 -16.44 15.28
C SER A 86 15.43 -15.42 15.49
N ALA A 87 15.39 -14.66 16.58
CA ALA A 87 16.48 -13.76 16.95
C ALA A 87 17.78 -14.53 17.24
N PHE A 88 17.71 -15.56 18.08
CA PHE A 88 18.86 -16.41 18.41
C PHE A 88 19.39 -17.16 17.19
N VAL A 89 18.51 -17.75 16.39
CA VAL A 89 18.89 -18.42 15.14
C VAL A 89 19.57 -17.44 14.17
N SER A 90 19.09 -16.19 14.08
CA SER A 90 19.71 -15.17 13.23
C SER A 90 21.12 -14.80 13.68
N LYS A 91 21.37 -14.74 15.00
CA LYS A 91 22.71 -14.51 15.56
C LYS A 91 23.65 -15.68 15.24
N ASP A 92 23.21 -16.93 15.40
CA ASP A 92 24.00 -18.12 15.06
C ASP A 92 24.41 -18.15 13.58
N LEU A 93 23.60 -17.56 12.71
CA LEU A 93 23.88 -17.43 11.28
C LEU A 93 24.69 -16.17 10.90
N GLY A 94 25.05 -15.33 11.88
CA GLY A 94 25.81 -14.09 11.66
C GLY A 94 24.96 -12.91 11.15
N HIS A 95 23.64 -13.04 11.09
CA HIS A 95 22.72 -11.97 10.68
C HIS A 95 22.35 -11.07 11.86
N HIS A 96 23.29 -10.25 12.32
CA HIS A 96 23.16 -9.41 13.51
C HIS A 96 21.96 -8.44 13.45
N ASP A 97 21.76 -7.74 12.33
CA ASP A 97 20.65 -6.78 12.17
C ASP A 97 19.27 -7.45 12.27
N LYS A 98 19.14 -8.66 11.70
CA LYS A 98 17.90 -9.45 11.79
C LYS A 98 17.68 -9.96 13.21
N ALA A 99 18.75 -10.36 13.90
CA ALA A 99 18.67 -10.78 15.29
C ALA A 99 18.12 -9.65 16.19
N ILE A 100 18.61 -8.42 16.00
CA ILE A 100 18.11 -7.21 16.69
C ILE A 100 16.63 -6.99 16.36
N THR A 101 16.27 -7.01 15.07
CA THR A 101 14.89 -6.78 14.61
C THR A 101 13.91 -7.78 15.23
N TYR A 102 14.24 -9.08 15.22
CA TYR A 102 13.37 -10.10 15.78
C TYR A 102 13.30 -10.04 17.31
N ALA A 103 14.40 -9.71 17.99
CA ALA A 103 14.39 -9.51 19.44
C ALA A 103 13.48 -8.33 19.84
N GLN A 104 13.53 -7.21 19.10
CA GLN A 104 12.64 -6.07 19.32
C GLN A 104 11.16 -6.44 19.13
N LYS A 105 10.80 -7.15 18.04
CA LYS A 105 9.44 -7.64 17.82
C LYS A 105 8.94 -8.57 18.94
N ALA A 106 9.82 -9.40 19.51
CA ALA A 106 9.47 -10.23 20.66
C ALA A 106 9.16 -9.37 21.90
N LEU A 107 9.97 -8.35 22.17
CA LEU A 107 9.78 -7.43 23.30
C LEU A 107 8.56 -6.50 23.14
N GLU A 108 8.07 -6.24 21.92
CA GLU A 108 6.78 -5.57 21.71
C GLU A 108 5.60 -6.36 22.30
N ILE A 109 5.70 -7.70 22.33
CA ILE A 109 4.67 -8.59 22.87
C ILE A 109 4.89 -8.82 24.37
N TYR A 110 6.12 -9.15 24.77
CA TYR A 110 6.50 -9.32 26.18
C TYR A 110 7.72 -8.44 26.51
N PRO A 111 7.50 -7.19 26.95
CA PRO A 111 8.58 -6.22 27.16
C PRO A 111 9.53 -6.57 28.30
N ASP A 112 9.11 -7.49 29.16
CA ASP A 112 9.84 -7.89 30.36
C ASP A 112 10.49 -9.28 30.24
N ASP A 113 10.60 -9.85 29.03
CA ASP A 113 11.25 -11.15 28.85
C ASP A 113 12.77 -11.01 29.05
N TYR A 114 13.24 -11.50 30.20
CA TYR A 114 14.63 -11.36 30.63
C TYR A 114 15.64 -11.93 29.61
N ALA A 115 15.37 -13.13 29.07
CA ALA A 115 16.28 -13.79 28.13
C ALA A 115 16.44 -12.99 26.82
N THR A 116 15.36 -12.41 26.31
CA THR A 116 15.40 -11.56 25.11
C THR A 116 16.09 -10.22 25.40
N LEU A 117 15.87 -9.63 26.58
CA LEU A 117 16.54 -8.39 26.99
C LEU A 117 18.06 -8.59 27.11
N GLU A 118 18.53 -9.65 27.76
CA GLU A 118 19.97 -9.94 27.82
C GLU A 118 20.56 -10.20 26.44
N PHE A 119 19.88 -11.00 25.63
CA PHE A 119 20.31 -11.27 24.27
C PHE A 119 20.45 -9.99 23.44
N LEU A 120 19.49 -9.06 23.56
CA LEU A 120 19.51 -7.79 22.87
C LEU A 120 20.61 -6.85 23.40
N ARG A 121 20.84 -6.82 24.72
CA ARG A 121 21.97 -6.10 25.32
C ARG A 121 23.29 -6.59 24.74
N ASP A 122 23.51 -7.91 24.74
CA ASP A 122 24.74 -8.52 24.24
C ASP A 122 24.96 -8.21 22.76
N LEU A 123 23.89 -8.19 21.95
CA LEU A 123 23.96 -7.78 20.55
C LEU A 123 24.42 -6.33 20.41
N PHE A 124 23.85 -5.40 21.18
CA PHE A 124 24.26 -3.99 21.15
C PHE A 124 25.67 -3.75 21.67
N GLU A 125 26.10 -4.48 22.70
CA GLU A 125 27.48 -4.42 23.17
C GLU A 125 28.45 -4.92 22.10
N SER A 126 28.10 -6.01 21.41
CA SER A 126 28.92 -6.56 20.32
C SER A 126 28.97 -5.67 19.07
N SER A 127 27.92 -4.89 18.80
CA SER A 127 27.87 -3.93 17.69
C SER A 127 28.50 -2.57 18.03
N GLY A 128 28.84 -2.33 19.31
CA GLY A 128 29.38 -1.05 19.79
C GLY A 128 28.33 0.02 20.08
N GLU A 129 27.05 -0.36 20.17
CA GLU A 129 25.91 0.51 20.45
C GLU A 129 25.70 0.70 21.97
N VAL A 130 26.69 1.32 22.61
CA VAL A 130 26.80 1.44 24.08
C VAL A 130 25.57 2.09 24.73
N ASP A 131 24.99 3.12 24.13
CA ASP A 131 23.83 3.82 24.70
C ASP A 131 22.58 2.93 24.73
N GLN A 132 22.38 2.13 23.69
CA GLN A 132 21.24 1.21 23.61
C GLN A 132 21.42 0.05 24.58
N ALA A 133 22.63 -0.52 24.66
CA ALA A 133 22.97 -1.51 25.68
C ALA A 133 22.73 -1.00 27.10
N ALA A 134 23.10 0.26 27.40
CA ALA A 134 22.86 0.87 28.72
C ALA A 134 21.37 1.05 29.04
N ASN A 135 20.54 1.38 28.04
CA ASN A 135 19.09 1.45 28.22
C ASN A 135 18.49 0.08 28.56
N ILE A 136 18.87 -0.96 27.81
CA ILE A 136 18.42 -2.34 28.08
C ILE A 136 18.93 -2.82 29.44
N HIS A 137 20.18 -2.50 29.81
CA HIS A 137 20.72 -2.80 31.13
C HIS A 137 19.91 -2.15 32.26
N THR A 138 19.43 -0.93 32.05
CA THR A 138 18.54 -0.24 33.01
C THR A 138 17.20 -0.96 33.16
N GLN A 139 16.62 -1.45 32.06
CA GLN A 139 15.38 -2.24 32.09
C GLN A 139 15.56 -3.56 32.84
N ILE A 140 16.66 -4.29 32.55
CA ILE A 140 17.02 -5.53 33.26
C ILE A 140 17.13 -5.29 34.77
N ASN A 141 17.83 -4.23 35.19
CA ASN A 141 17.96 -3.89 36.60
C ASN A 141 16.62 -3.55 37.27
N GLY A 142 15.66 -2.98 36.52
CA GLY A 142 14.29 -2.77 36.99
C GLY A 142 13.59 -4.08 37.33
N LEU A 143 13.72 -5.10 36.46
CA LEU A 143 13.13 -6.42 36.68
C LEU A 143 13.71 -7.14 37.90
N ILE A 144 15.03 -7.03 38.12
CA ILE A 144 15.72 -7.59 39.28
C ILE A 144 15.32 -6.83 40.57
N GLY A 145 15.19 -5.51 40.47
CA GLY A 145 14.79 -4.64 41.59
C GLY A 145 13.37 -4.90 42.09
N ASP A 146 12.42 -5.19 41.20
CA ASP A 146 11.03 -5.49 41.57
C ASP A 146 10.88 -6.86 42.27
N GLN A 147 11.74 -7.83 41.98
CA GLN A 147 11.77 -9.14 42.65
C GLN A 147 12.34 -9.05 44.09
N THR A 148 13.41 -8.27 44.27
CA THR A 148 14.11 -8.16 45.57
C THR A 148 13.32 -7.38 46.62
N GLN A 149 12.35 -6.54 46.25
CA GLN A 149 11.43 -5.91 47.21
C GLN A 149 10.47 -6.91 47.90
N SER A 150 10.42 -8.18 47.45
CA SER A 150 9.66 -9.25 48.12
C SER A 150 10.51 -10.15 49.04
N SER A 151 11.84 -10.00 49.09
CA SER A 151 12.71 -10.79 49.96
C SER A 151 13.96 -10.00 50.36
N ASN A 152 13.97 -9.47 51.59
CA ASN A 152 15.15 -8.85 52.19
C ASN A 152 16.29 -9.87 52.37
N THR A 153 17.47 -9.61 51.77
CA THR A 153 18.76 -9.43 52.47
C THR A 153 19.86 -8.99 51.49
N ASP A 154 20.70 -8.06 51.95
CA ASP A 154 21.87 -7.51 51.26
C ASP A 154 23.00 -8.56 51.07
N THR A 155 23.50 -8.69 49.84
CA THR A 155 24.96 -8.74 49.53
C THR A 155 25.19 -8.49 48.04
N LYS A 156 26.26 -7.76 47.71
CA LYS A 156 26.62 -7.34 46.35
C LYS A 156 27.97 -7.96 45.98
N GLU A 157 27.97 -8.96 45.10
CA GLU A 157 29.17 -9.45 44.42
C GLU A 157 28.91 -9.66 42.93
N HIS A 158 29.95 -9.42 42.13
CA HIS A 158 29.93 -9.39 40.67
C HIS A 158 30.15 -10.82 40.14
N ILE A 159 29.20 -11.39 39.41
CA ILE A 159 29.32 -12.69 38.76
C ILE A 159 29.74 -12.48 37.29
N ASP A 160 30.73 -13.26 36.85
CA ASP A 160 31.23 -13.36 35.48
C ASP A 160 30.48 -14.50 34.76
N THR A 161 29.61 -14.16 33.81
CA THR A 161 28.80 -15.09 33.02
C THR A 161 29.46 -15.36 31.67
N SER A 162 30.52 -16.16 31.68
CA SER A 162 31.16 -16.69 30.47
C SER A 162 31.14 -18.22 30.47
N VAL A 163 29.96 -18.83 30.61
CA VAL A 163 29.78 -20.29 30.43
C VAL A 163 28.43 -20.59 29.78
N LEU A 164 28.41 -20.70 28.45
CA LEU A 164 27.52 -21.62 27.75
C LEU A 164 28.33 -22.33 26.65
N ASN A 165 28.38 -23.66 26.77
CA ASN A 165 29.23 -24.59 26.03
C ASN A 165 29.02 -24.55 24.50
N GLU A 166 30.12 -24.71 23.77
CA GLU A 166 30.13 -25.23 22.40
C GLU A 166 29.59 -26.68 22.40
N GLN A 167 28.36 -26.87 21.92
CA GLN A 167 27.87 -28.18 21.52
C GLN A 167 27.50 -28.18 20.03
N GLN A 168 27.82 -29.29 19.36
CA GLN A 168 27.65 -29.47 17.92
C GLN A 168 26.19 -29.29 17.48
N SER A 169 25.96 -28.29 16.62
CA SER A 169 24.65 -28.02 16.03
C SER A 169 24.33 -28.97 14.88
N VAL A 170 23.07 -29.39 14.81
CA VAL A 170 22.47 -30.00 13.62
C VAL A 170 21.94 -28.86 12.76
N TYR A 171 22.55 -28.64 11.60
CA TYR A 171 22.18 -27.55 10.69
C TYR A 171 21.02 -27.95 9.77
N LEU A 172 19.96 -27.13 9.76
CA LEU A 172 19.07 -26.98 8.61
C LEU A 172 19.77 -26.14 7.53
N GLY A 173 19.49 -26.40 6.25
CA GLY A 173 20.06 -25.63 5.15
C GLY A 173 19.49 -24.21 5.08
N GLU A 174 20.27 -23.24 4.60
CA GLU A 174 19.87 -21.82 4.46
C GLU A 174 18.51 -21.62 3.76
N ARG A 175 18.16 -22.53 2.85
CA ARG A 175 16.89 -22.53 2.11
C ARG A 175 15.69 -22.85 2.98
N GLU A 176 15.78 -23.89 3.79
CA GLU A 176 14.70 -24.31 4.71
C GLU A 176 14.44 -23.20 5.75
N LEU A 177 15.50 -22.48 6.12
CA LEU A 177 15.45 -21.39 7.07
C LEU A 177 14.85 -20.11 6.47
N SER A 178 15.23 -19.77 5.24
CA SER A 178 14.59 -18.71 4.43
C SER A 178 13.09 -18.92 4.33
N ASP A 179 12.67 -20.14 4.03
CA ASP A 179 11.26 -20.52 3.90
C ASP A 179 10.53 -20.39 5.26
N LEU A 180 11.16 -20.78 6.37
CA LEU A 180 10.61 -20.61 7.72
C LEU A 180 10.50 -19.14 8.18
N THR A 181 11.48 -18.28 7.87
CA THR A 181 11.37 -16.82 8.12
C THR A 181 10.30 -16.15 7.25
N THR A 182 10.11 -16.64 6.02
CA THR A 182 9.08 -16.12 5.10
C THR A 182 7.67 -16.40 5.64
N ILE A 183 7.45 -17.52 6.32
CA ILE A 183 6.17 -17.83 6.99
C ILE A 183 5.80 -16.77 8.04
N PHE A 184 6.78 -16.24 8.78
CA PHE A 184 6.55 -15.23 9.83
C PHE A 184 6.37 -13.81 9.31
N ASP A 185 7.08 -13.43 8.25
CA ASP A 185 6.96 -12.09 7.67
C ASP A 185 5.69 -11.94 6.82
N THR A 186 5.02 -13.06 6.47
CA THR A 186 3.83 -13.07 5.59
C THR A 186 2.54 -13.54 6.27
N GLY A 187 2.59 -14.16 7.46
CA GLY A 187 1.41 -14.54 8.24
C GLY A 187 0.56 -15.68 7.66
N GLN A 188 1.11 -16.57 6.84
CA GLN A 188 0.35 -17.67 6.22
C GLN A 188 0.10 -18.87 7.15
N GLU A 189 -1.13 -19.40 7.13
CA GLU A 189 -1.61 -20.47 8.03
C GLU A 189 -1.33 -21.91 7.54
N ASP A 190 -1.11 -22.17 6.24
CA ASP A 190 -1.02 -23.52 5.67
C ASP A 190 0.31 -23.79 4.94
N VAL A 191 1.28 -24.42 5.63
CA VAL A 191 2.47 -25.04 5.01
C VAL A 191 2.62 -26.45 5.56
N ASP A 192 2.72 -27.44 4.67
CA ASP A 192 2.94 -28.85 5.02
C ASP A 192 4.39 -29.07 5.47
N LEU A 193 4.57 -29.24 6.78
CA LEU A 193 5.88 -29.43 7.44
C LEU A 193 6.44 -30.85 7.31
N SER A 194 5.73 -31.78 6.66
CA SER A 194 6.09 -33.20 6.61
C SER A 194 7.31 -33.53 5.73
N THR A 195 7.83 -32.57 4.96
CA THR A 195 8.94 -32.78 4.01
C THR A 195 10.34 -32.43 4.53
N LEU A 196 10.48 -31.87 5.74
CA LEU A 196 11.79 -31.50 6.31
C LEU A 196 12.55 -32.75 6.81
N ARG A 197 13.61 -33.18 6.11
CA ARG A 197 14.52 -34.27 6.53
C ARG A 197 15.90 -33.73 6.89
N ALA A 198 16.35 -33.98 8.13
CA ALA A 198 17.71 -33.70 8.57
C ALA A 198 18.72 -34.67 7.91
N HIS A 199 19.78 -34.15 7.32
CA HIS A 199 20.90 -34.95 6.80
C HIS A 199 21.98 -35.11 7.88
N SER A 200 22.26 -36.36 8.27
CA SER A 200 23.41 -36.72 9.12
C SER A 200 24.61 -37.07 8.24
N LEU A 201 25.68 -36.27 8.31
CA LEU A 201 26.93 -36.55 7.59
C LEU A 201 27.86 -37.45 8.43
N HIS A 202 28.17 -38.64 7.92
CA HIS A 202 29.26 -39.49 8.40
C HIS A 202 30.60 -39.00 7.84
N ALA A 203 31.57 -38.80 8.74
CA ALA A 203 32.94 -38.42 8.44
C ALA A 203 33.74 -39.56 7.78
N ASN A 204 34.62 -39.21 6.84
CA ASN A 204 35.82 -39.98 6.52
C ASN A 204 37.01 -39.00 6.33
N PRO A 205 38.22 -39.31 6.85
CA PRO A 205 39.32 -38.37 6.92
C PRO A 205 40.35 -38.58 5.81
N ILE A 206 40.92 -37.49 5.27
CA ILE A 206 42.14 -37.50 4.43
C ILE A 206 42.99 -36.25 4.80
N PRO A 207 44.34 -36.34 4.79
CA PRO A 207 45.18 -35.68 5.79
C PRO A 207 45.96 -34.45 5.31
N PHE A 208 46.52 -33.76 6.31
CA PHE A 208 47.58 -32.75 6.26
C PHE A 208 48.77 -33.06 5.33
N SER A 209 49.28 -32.03 4.64
CA SER A 209 50.66 -31.50 4.76
C SER A 209 51.03 -30.58 3.58
N GLY A 210 51.83 -29.54 3.84
CA GLY A 210 52.71 -28.93 2.83
C GLY A 210 52.82 -27.41 2.80
N GLU A 211 53.61 -26.87 3.75
CA GLU A 211 54.55 -25.73 3.69
C GLU A 211 54.66 -24.81 2.45
N GLY A 212 54.93 -23.52 2.69
CA GLY A 212 55.80 -22.72 1.82
C GLY A 212 55.56 -21.21 1.81
N SER A 213 56.36 -20.45 2.56
CA SER A 213 56.50 -18.98 2.51
C SER A 213 57.20 -18.49 1.24
N TYR A 214 57.01 -17.21 0.84
CA TYR A 214 58.09 -16.25 0.52
C TYR A 214 57.53 -14.85 0.21
N ASP A 215 58.11 -13.85 0.87
CA ASP A 215 58.09 -12.42 0.54
C ASP A 215 58.73 -12.12 -0.83
N THR A 216 58.25 -11.11 -1.57
CA THR A 216 59.06 -9.94 -1.99
C THR A 216 58.24 -8.86 -2.68
N ALA A 217 58.54 -7.61 -2.33
CA ALA A 217 58.04 -6.38 -2.91
C ALA A 217 58.59 -6.10 -4.32
N LEU A 218 57.89 -5.29 -5.11
CA LEU A 218 58.42 -4.14 -5.88
C LEU A 218 57.28 -3.37 -6.59
N GLU A 219 57.55 -2.07 -6.75
CA GLU A 219 56.68 -0.94 -7.09
C GLU A 219 56.51 -0.71 -8.63
N PRO A 220 55.87 0.38 -9.12
CA PRO A 220 54.92 0.37 -10.25
C PRO A 220 55.48 0.91 -11.58
N GLU A 221 54.71 0.77 -12.67
CA GLU A 221 54.87 1.60 -13.87
C GLU A 221 53.53 2.09 -14.45
N GLU A 222 53.56 3.37 -14.83
CA GLU A 222 52.60 4.13 -15.62
C GLU A 222 52.50 3.61 -17.07
N SER A 223 51.36 3.84 -17.72
CA SER A 223 51.32 4.54 -19.02
C SER A 223 49.90 4.73 -19.53
N ALA A 224 49.65 5.95 -20.00
CA ALA A 224 48.50 6.38 -20.77
C ALA A 224 48.75 6.12 -22.27
N GLU A 225 47.71 5.73 -23.01
CA GLU A 225 47.67 5.95 -24.46
C GLU A 225 46.27 6.39 -24.93
N ASP A 226 46.27 7.57 -25.53
CA ASP A 226 45.24 8.14 -26.39
C ASP A 226 44.96 7.25 -27.61
N TYR A 227 43.69 7.10 -27.99
CA TYR A 227 43.31 6.74 -29.36
C TYR A 227 42.29 7.75 -29.90
N SER A 228 42.79 8.60 -30.80
CA SER A 228 42.01 9.39 -31.73
C SER A 228 41.95 8.64 -33.07
N PHE A 229 40.77 8.49 -33.66
CA PHE A 229 40.61 8.01 -35.03
C PHE A 229 39.64 8.92 -35.80
N LEU A 230 40.21 9.66 -36.75
CA LEU A 230 39.53 10.33 -37.85
C LEU A 230 39.32 9.31 -38.98
N ALA A 231 38.13 9.28 -39.55
CA ALA A 231 37.91 8.75 -40.89
C ALA A 231 36.83 9.58 -41.60
N GLN A 232 37.28 10.49 -42.47
CA GLN A 232 36.54 10.93 -43.64
C GLN A 232 36.73 9.88 -44.75
N THR A 233 35.69 9.56 -45.52
CA THR A 233 35.74 9.66 -46.99
C THR A 233 34.36 9.43 -47.60
N ASP A 234 34.12 10.25 -48.63
CA ASP A 234 32.99 10.32 -49.54
C ASP A 234 32.64 9.01 -50.24
N LYS A 235 31.36 8.85 -50.63
CA LYS A 235 30.93 8.93 -52.05
C LYS A 235 29.43 8.60 -52.24
N ASP A 236 28.76 9.56 -52.89
CA ASP A 236 27.52 9.40 -53.66
C ASP A 236 27.60 8.24 -54.67
N PRO A 237 26.44 7.70 -55.08
CA PRO A 237 26.01 8.02 -56.45
C PRO A 237 24.51 8.29 -56.62
N GLN A 238 24.26 9.27 -57.48
CA GLN A 238 22.99 9.55 -58.15
C GLN A 238 22.39 8.30 -58.83
N ARG A 239 21.05 8.22 -58.86
CA ARG A 239 20.34 7.45 -59.89
C ARG A 239 19.01 8.12 -60.28
N ASP A 240 18.82 8.13 -61.59
CA ASP A 240 17.84 8.87 -62.37
C ASP A 240 16.37 8.48 -62.17
N GLU A 241 15.53 9.46 -62.48
CA GLU A 241 14.12 9.36 -62.82
C GLU A 241 13.90 8.47 -64.07
N SER A 242 12.84 7.66 -64.08
CA SER A 242 11.75 7.74 -65.07
C SER A 242 10.80 6.52 -65.10
N SER A 243 9.51 6.85 -65.12
CA SER A 243 8.41 6.23 -65.88
C SER A 243 7.59 5.05 -65.32
N MET A 244 6.27 5.32 -65.33
CA MET A 244 5.15 4.47 -65.79
C MET A 244 4.68 3.28 -64.94
N LEU A 245 3.47 3.38 -64.35
CA LEU A 245 2.21 2.88 -64.95
C LEU A 245 1.02 3.04 -63.98
N HIS A 246 -0.09 3.57 -64.52
CA HIS A 246 -1.43 3.48 -63.97
C HIS A 246 -1.93 2.02 -63.99
N THR A 247 -2.58 1.59 -62.91
CA THR A 247 -3.66 0.60 -63.00
C THR A 247 -4.77 0.96 -62.02
N ASP A 248 -5.91 1.31 -62.61
CA ASP A 248 -7.23 1.36 -62.00
C ASP A 248 -7.59 0.00 -61.39
N THR A 249 -8.16 0.01 -60.18
CA THR A 249 -8.96 -1.11 -59.68
C THR A 249 -10.36 -0.65 -59.31
N GLN A 250 -11.30 -1.31 -59.97
CA GLN A 250 -12.71 -1.03 -60.03
C GLN A 250 -13.42 -1.33 -58.71
N THR A 251 -14.34 -0.42 -58.38
CA THR A 251 -15.48 -0.59 -57.49
C THR A 251 -16.35 -1.77 -57.91
N THR A 252 -16.68 -2.66 -56.98
CA THR A 252 -17.81 -3.57 -57.11
C THR A 252 -18.76 -3.37 -55.92
N ASP A 253 -19.87 -2.72 -56.22
CA ASP A 253 -21.09 -2.70 -55.42
C ASP A 253 -21.72 -4.09 -55.42
N THR A 254 -22.06 -4.61 -54.23
CA THR A 254 -23.02 -5.70 -54.06
C THR A 254 -24.04 -5.32 -53.00
N SER A 255 -25.12 -4.71 -53.47
CA SER A 255 -26.38 -4.59 -52.77
C SER A 255 -27.06 -5.97 -52.68
N VAL A 256 -27.28 -6.47 -51.46
CA VAL A 256 -28.19 -7.59 -51.20
C VAL A 256 -29.47 -7.04 -50.56
N THR A 257 -30.54 -7.09 -51.34
CA THR A 257 -31.93 -6.94 -50.91
C THR A 257 -32.45 -8.27 -50.40
N SER A 258 -33.03 -8.30 -49.20
CA SER A 258 -34.01 -9.34 -48.86
C SER A 258 -35.23 -8.70 -48.19
N ASP A 259 -36.28 -8.60 -48.98
CA ASP A 259 -37.68 -8.55 -48.59
C ASP A 259 -38.00 -9.66 -47.59
N LEU A 260 -38.78 -9.33 -46.55
CA LEU A 260 -39.90 -10.15 -46.06
C LEU A 260 -40.83 -9.23 -45.26
N GLY A 261 -42.09 -9.15 -45.72
CA GLY A 261 -43.10 -8.27 -45.16
C GLY A 261 -44.06 -8.91 -44.15
N LEU A 262 -44.85 -7.99 -43.57
CA LEU A 262 -46.24 -8.10 -43.12
C LEU A 262 -46.57 -8.84 -41.80
N SER A 263 -46.94 -8.06 -40.78
CA SER A 263 -48.35 -7.86 -40.29
C SER A 263 -48.31 -7.03 -38.99
N GLN A 264 -48.84 -5.80 -38.99
CA GLN A 264 -50.18 -5.42 -38.47
C GLN A 264 -50.49 -5.98 -37.07
N ASP A 265 -50.50 -5.13 -36.04
CA ASP A 265 -51.72 -4.45 -35.57
C ASP A 265 -51.45 -3.57 -34.31
N GLN A 266 -52.10 -2.40 -34.28
CA GLN A 266 -52.76 -1.72 -33.13
C GLN A 266 -51.94 -1.47 -31.85
N GLN A 267 -51.87 -0.30 -31.24
CA GLN A 267 -52.96 0.64 -30.94
C GLN A 267 -52.33 1.95 -30.44
N SER A 268 -52.90 3.06 -30.90
CA SER A 268 -52.62 4.44 -30.53
C SER A 268 -53.31 4.80 -29.22
N ASP A 269 -52.57 5.34 -28.25
CA ASP A 269 -53.15 6.17 -27.19
C ASP A 269 -52.42 7.51 -27.14
N SER A 270 -53.11 8.50 -27.70
CA SER A 270 -52.86 9.93 -27.59
C SER A 270 -53.35 10.45 -26.25
N TYR A 271 -52.52 11.16 -25.50
CA TYR A 271 -52.98 12.11 -24.48
C TYR A 271 -52.33 13.48 -24.69
N PRO A 272 -53.07 14.56 -24.36
CA PRO A 272 -52.85 15.87 -24.96
C PRO A 272 -51.81 16.70 -24.20
N ALA A 273 -51.20 17.60 -24.96
CA ALA A 273 -50.47 18.73 -24.46
C ALA A 273 -51.45 19.73 -23.84
N ASP A 274 -51.32 19.99 -22.54
CA ASP A 274 -51.91 21.15 -21.89
C ASP A 274 -50.81 22.13 -21.48
N LEU A 275 -51.06 23.35 -21.96
CA LEU A 275 -50.27 24.55 -21.87
C LEU A 275 -50.76 25.30 -20.62
N GLU A 276 -49.97 25.33 -19.55
CA GLU A 276 -50.23 26.27 -18.45
C GLU A 276 -48.95 27.03 -18.05
N THR A 277 -48.98 28.31 -18.43
CA THR A 277 -48.25 29.41 -17.82
C THR A 277 -48.50 29.43 -16.31
N SER A 278 -47.46 29.31 -15.48
CA SER A 278 -47.55 29.72 -14.08
C SER A 278 -46.40 30.63 -13.67
N THR A 279 -46.83 31.74 -13.08
CA THR A 279 -46.11 32.86 -12.54
C THR A 279 -45.19 32.47 -11.39
N GLY A 280 -44.03 33.14 -11.31
CA GLY A 280 -43.05 32.98 -10.25
C GLY A 280 -43.65 33.08 -8.85
N ILE A 281 -43.35 32.07 -8.03
CA ILE A 281 -43.50 32.10 -6.59
C ILE A 281 -42.09 31.96 -6.01
N SER A 282 -41.67 33.04 -5.36
CA SER A 282 -40.50 33.11 -4.48
C SER A 282 -40.70 32.13 -3.32
N SER A 283 -39.95 31.03 -3.31
CA SER A 283 -39.86 30.13 -2.16
C SER A 283 -38.82 30.66 -1.18
N THR A 284 -39.28 31.38 -0.15
CA THR A 284 -38.51 31.58 1.10
C THR A 284 -38.51 30.27 1.88
N SER A 285 -37.32 29.75 2.16
CA SER A 285 -37.10 28.43 2.75
C SER A 285 -37.54 28.34 4.22
N SER A 286 -38.31 27.30 4.52
CA SER A 286 -38.56 26.79 5.87
C SER A 286 -37.39 25.91 6.30
N ALA A 287 -36.34 26.54 6.85
CA ALA A 287 -35.19 25.85 7.45
C ALA A 287 -35.36 25.35 8.90
N PRO A 288 -36.23 25.90 9.79
CA PRO A 288 -36.15 25.57 11.21
C PRO A 288 -36.71 24.17 11.58
N GLU A 289 -37.69 23.65 10.83
CA GLU A 289 -38.28 22.33 11.17
C GLU A 289 -37.33 21.15 10.95
N LYS A 290 -36.36 21.26 10.02
CA LYS A 290 -35.40 20.17 9.73
C LYS A 290 -34.29 20.04 10.78
N GLU A 291 -33.98 21.11 11.51
CA GLU A 291 -32.92 21.10 12.53
C GLU A 291 -33.41 20.51 13.86
N GLU A 292 -34.73 20.53 14.09
CA GLU A 292 -35.37 19.91 15.26
C GLU A 292 -35.45 18.38 15.11
N THR A 293 -35.79 17.87 13.91
CA THR A 293 -35.87 16.42 13.64
C THR A 293 -34.53 15.70 13.79
N LEU A 294 -33.41 16.36 13.47
CA LEU A 294 -32.07 15.76 13.60
C LEU A 294 -31.59 15.68 15.05
N LYS A 295 -32.01 16.62 15.90
CA LYS A 295 -31.73 16.57 17.35
C LYS A 295 -32.53 15.44 17.99
N ASP A 296 -33.78 15.26 17.57
CA ASP A 296 -34.65 14.21 18.10
C ASP A 296 -34.14 12.79 17.72
N LEU A 297 -33.55 12.60 16.54
CA LEU A 297 -32.93 11.32 16.14
C LEU A 297 -31.72 10.93 17.01
N VAL A 298 -30.92 11.90 17.46
CA VAL A 298 -29.80 11.65 18.38
C VAL A 298 -30.30 11.24 19.76
N ASP A 299 -31.48 11.73 20.17
CA ASP A 299 -32.06 11.47 21.48
C ASP A 299 -33.03 10.26 21.51
N SER A 300 -33.61 9.83 20.38
CA SER A 300 -34.68 8.82 20.33
C SER A 300 -34.22 7.37 20.20
N ASP A 301 -33.08 7.09 19.57
CA ASP A 301 -32.73 5.72 19.12
C ASP A 301 -32.08 4.83 20.19
N TYR A 302 -31.79 5.32 21.40
CA TYR A 302 -31.07 4.53 22.42
C TYR A 302 -31.75 4.37 23.78
N ASN A 303 -33.00 4.81 23.92
CA ASN A 303 -33.73 4.76 25.21
C ASN A 303 -34.72 3.59 25.35
N VAL A 304 -34.71 2.60 24.44
CA VAL A 304 -35.70 1.51 24.46
C VAL A 304 -35.05 0.15 24.72
N GLY A 305 -34.95 -0.25 26.00
CA GLY A 305 -35.09 -1.66 26.38
C GLY A 305 -33.98 -2.34 27.20
N LEU A 306 -32.78 -1.75 27.36
CA LEU A 306 -31.65 -2.42 28.04
C LEU A 306 -31.51 -2.07 29.54
N GLU A 307 -32.19 -1.04 30.04
CA GLU A 307 -31.97 -0.52 31.40
C GLU A 307 -32.36 -1.45 32.56
N SER A 308 -33.17 -2.50 32.34
CA SER A 308 -33.71 -3.28 33.46
C SER A 308 -32.83 -4.46 33.90
N THR A 309 -32.12 -5.10 32.98
CA THR A 309 -31.33 -6.32 33.25
C THR A 309 -29.90 -6.01 33.66
N ASP A 310 -29.26 -5.04 33.01
CA ASP A 310 -27.87 -4.67 33.32
C ASP A 310 -27.77 -3.93 34.66
N ARG A 311 -28.80 -3.17 35.01
CA ARG A 311 -28.92 -2.50 36.31
C ARG A 311 -29.08 -3.47 37.47
N PHE A 312 -29.79 -4.58 37.26
CA PHE A 312 -29.93 -5.65 38.26
C PHE A 312 -28.63 -6.43 38.48
N LEU A 313 -27.84 -6.67 37.42
CA LEU A 313 -26.55 -7.34 37.51
C LEU A 313 -25.46 -6.44 38.12
N ALA A 314 -25.44 -5.15 37.78
CA ALA A 314 -24.49 -4.18 38.36
C ALA A 314 -24.71 -3.98 39.87
N ASP A 315 -25.97 -3.88 40.31
CA ASP A 315 -26.33 -3.80 41.74
C ASP A 315 -25.96 -5.08 42.50
N SER A 316 -26.06 -6.25 41.85
CA SER A 316 -25.71 -7.54 42.47
C SER A 316 -24.19 -7.78 42.58
N LEU A 317 -23.38 -7.09 41.77
CA LEU A 317 -21.92 -7.26 41.70
C LEU A 317 -21.14 -6.17 42.45
N GLY A 318 -21.81 -5.18 43.05
CA GLY A 318 -21.14 -4.10 43.79
C GLY A 318 -20.24 -3.21 42.92
N MET A 319 -20.47 -3.19 41.61
CA MET A 319 -19.76 -2.29 40.70
C MET A 319 -20.23 -0.85 40.93
N GLU A 320 -19.30 0.08 41.13
CA GLU A 320 -19.60 1.50 41.36
C GLU A 320 -20.42 2.09 40.19
N ILE A 321 -21.73 2.24 40.43
CA ILE A 321 -22.73 2.79 39.49
C ILE A 321 -22.29 4.16 38.93
N ASP A 322 -21.52 4.93 39.70
CA ASP A 322 -21.02 6.25 39.32
C ASP A 322 -20.02 6.19 38.16
N ASN A 323 -19.19 5.14 38.08
CA ASN A 323 -18.22 4.96 36.99
C ASN A 323 -18.92 4.62 35.67
N ASN A 324 -19.95 3.77 35.72
CA ASN A 324 -20.75 3.43 34.54
C ASN A 324 -21.54 4.63 34.01
N GLN A 325 -22.20 5.40 34.89
CA GLN A 325 -22.90 6.61 34.47
C GLN A 325 -21.95 7.68 33.90
N SER A 326 -20.75 7.82 34.46
CA SER A 326 -19.72 8.72 33.94
C SER A 326 -19.24 8.29 32.56
N LEU A 327 -18.99 7.00 32.35
CA LEU A 327 -18.62 6.44 31.06
C LEU A 327 -19.72 6.64 30.02
N GLU A 328 -20.98 6.34 30.36
CA GLU A 328 -22.14 6.56 29.49
C GLU A 328 -22.28 8.04 29.07
N ARG A 329 -22.14 8.98 30.01
CA ARG A 329 -22.16 10.42 29.69
C ARG A 329 -21.03 10.80 28.75
N ARG A 330 -19.83 10.25 28.94
CA ARG A 330 -18.68 10.49 28.06
C ARG A 330 -18.92 9.93 26.65
N ILE A 331 -19.47 8.72 26.55
CA ILE A 331 -19.84 8.09 25.28
C ILE A 331 -20.89 8.93 24.55
N LYS A 332 -21.99 9.32 25.23
CA LYS A 332 -23.04 10.16 24.65
C LYS A 332 -22.51 11.53 24.21
N THR A 333 -21.66 12.16 25.02
CA THR A 333 -21.02 13.44 24.65
C THR A 333 -20.16 13.29 23.40
N TYR A 334 -19.34 12.23 23.34
CA TYR A 334 -18.50 11.95 22.17
C TYR A 334 -19.33 11.68 20.91
N GLN A 335 -20.40 10.87 21.01
CA GLN A 335 -21.32 10.59 19.91
C GLN A 335 -22.00 11.87 19.39
N ARG A 336 -22.46 12.73 20.30
CA ARG A 336 -23.04 14.03 19.94
C ARG A 336 -22.04 14.91 19.21
N THR A 337 -20.81 15.04 19.70
CA THR A 337 -19.75 15.81 19.03
C THR A 337 -19.45 15.25 17.64
N GLN A 338 -19.44 13.92 17.46
CA GLN A 338 -19.27 13.29 16.15
C GLN A 338 -20.44 13.60 15.21
N ALA A 339 -21.69 13.53 15.69
CA ALA A 339 -22.88 13.86 14.89
C ALA A 339 -22.87 15.34 14.47
N GLU A 340 -22.56 16.26 15.39
CA GLU A 340 -22.43 17.69 15.09
C GLU A 340 -21.35 17.95 14.02
N ALA A 341 -20.19 17.28 14.11
CA ALA A 341 -19.13 17.37 13.11
C ALA A 341 -19.56 16.82 11.73
N ILE A 342 -20.31 15.72 11.69
CA ILE A 342 -20.86 15.17 10.44
C ILE A 342 -21.88 16.12 9.81
N ILE A 343 -22.75 16.73 10.60
CA ILE A 343 -23.72 17.73 10.14
C ILE A 343 -23.01 18.97 9.58
N GLU A 344 -21.96 19.44 10.27
CA GLU A 344 -21.14 20.54 9.77
C GLU A 344 -20.47 20.19 8.44
N TYR A 345 -19.91 18.99 8.33
CA TYR A 345 -19.33 18.49 7.09
C TYR A 345 -20.37 18.42 5.96
N LEU A 346 -21.59 17.94 6.22
CA LEU A 346 -22.69 17.95 5.25
C LEU A 346 -23.05 19.36 4.77
N LYS A 347 -23.09 20.34 5.69
CA LYS A 347 -23.36 21.74 5.36
C LYS A 347 -22.27 22.31 4.43
N GLN A 348 -21.02 21.85 4.56
CA GLN A 348 -19.94 22.23 3.63
C GLN A 348 -20.19 21.66 2.22
N GLY A 349 -20.64 20.41 2.11
CA GLY A 349 -20.93 19.76 0.82
C GLY A 349 -22.10 20.35 0.02
N GLN A 350 -23.02 21.09 0.66
CA GLN A 350 -24.15 21.73 -0.03
C GLN A 350 -23.72 22.93 -0.89
N ASN A 351 -22.54 23.49 -0.64
CA ASN A 351 -21.98 24.58 -1.43
C ASN A 351 -20.75 24.05 -2.17
N PRO A 352 -20.91 23.47 -3.38
CA PRO A 352 -19.77 22.96 -4.12
C PRO A 352 -18.77 24.11 -4.33
N THR A 353 -17.65 24.00 -3.64
CA THR A 353 -16.49 24.90 -3.69
C THR A 353 -15.87 24.94 -5.07
N PHE A 354 -16.13 23.92 -5.89
CA PHE A 354 -15.52 23.74 -7.20
C PHE A 354 -16.51 23.95 -8.34
N ALA A 355 -16.32 25.03 -9.11
CA ALA A 355 -17.16 25.37 -10.26
C ALA A 355 -16.78 24.62 -11.57
N GLY A 356 -15.68 23.88 -11.57
CA GLY A 356 -15.26 23.09 -12.74
C GLY A 356 -16.19 21.88 -12.95
N LYS A 357 -16.65 21.66 -14.18
CA LYS A 357 -17.52 20.52 -14.51
C LYS A 357 -16.72 19.27 -14.83
N ASP A 358 -15.65 19.42 -15.60
CA ASP A 358 -14.92 18.32 -16.23
C ASP A 358 -13.42 18.46 -16.00
N PHE A 359 -12.87 17.71 -15.04
CA PHE A 359 -11.46 17.87 -14.65
C PHE A 359 -10.84 16.60 -14.10
N LEU A 360 -9.51 16.57 -14.10
CA LEU A 360 -8.67 15.59 -13.41
C LEU A 360 -7.83 16.31 -12.35
N PHE A 361 -7.85 15.80 -11.13
CA PHE A 361 -6.93 16.11 -10.05
C PHE A 361 -6.00 14.92 -9.79
N VAL A 362 -4.71 15.22 -9.75
CA VAL A 362 -3.73 14.31 -9.15
C VAL A 362 -3.66 14.62 -7.66
N LEU A 363 -4.05 13.65 -6.84
CA LEU A 363 -3.98 13.67 -5.38
C LEU A 363 -2.93 12.66 -4.89
N HIS A 364 -2.10 12.19 -5.82
CA HIS A 364 -1.06 11.21 -5.61
C HIS A 364 0.29 11.93 -5.56
N GLY A 365 0.97 11.86 -4.42
CA GLY A 365 2.15 12.67 -4.18
C GLY A 365 2.93 12.23 -2.95
N TRP A 366 4.08 12.86 -2.76
CA TRP A 366 4.93 12.63 -1.60
C TRP A 366 4.37 13.36 -0.37
N GLN A 367 4.33 12.69 0.77
CA GLN A 367 3.73 13.26 1.97
C GLN A 367 4.74 14.10 2.76
N GLU A 368 4.38 15.34 3.04
CA GLU A 368 5.14 16.22 3.94
C GLU A 368 5.08 15.75 5.41
N ALA A 369 4.05 14.96 5.78
CA ALA A 369 3.83 14.52 7.16
C ALA A 369 4.87 13.50 7.65
N ALA A 370 5.41 12.67 6.76
CA ALA A 370 6.56 11.80 7.08
C ALA A 370 7.77 12.66 7.52
N LEU A 371 7.96 13.83 6.88
CA LEU A 371 9.01 14.78 7.25
C LEU A 371 8.65 15.60 8.50
N SER A 372 7.37 15.86 8.77
CA SER A 372 6.97 16.63 9.96
C SER A 372 7.04 15.84 11.25
N HIS A 373 6.81 14.51 11.24
CA HIS A 373 7.10 13.67 12.40
C HIS A 373 8.61 13.67 12.72
N ILE A 374 9.45 13.64 11.68
CA ILE A 374 10.92 13.77 11.75
C ILE A 374 11.38 15.17 12.23
N ARG A 375 10.56 16.21 12.02
CA ARG A 375 10.86 17.59 12.45
C ARG A 375 10.24 17.95 13.81
N GLY A 376 9.20 17.27 14.27
CA GLY A 376 8.41 17.66 15.45
C GLY A 376 8.95 17.17 16.79
N ASN A 377 9.72 16.06 16.81
CA ASN A 377 10.33 15.52 18.02
C ASN A 377 11.84 15.85 18.05
N HIS A 378 12.15 17.12 18.34
CA HIS A 378 13.51 17.66 18.33
C HIS A 378 14.51 17.10 19.36
N ASN A 379 14.20 16.03 20.11
CA ASN A 379 15.03 15.61 21.23
C ASN A 379 15.66 14.20 21.16
N THR A 380 15.33 13.35 20.19
CA THR A 380 15.96 12.00 20.14
C THR A 380 16.25 11.43 18.77
N GLU A 381 15.73 11.99 17.67
CA GLU A 381 16.10 11.45 16.36
C GLU A 381 17.53 11.82 16.00
N THR A 382 18.41 10.82 15.97
CA THR A 382 19.83 11.02 15.72
C THR A 382 20.04 11.42 14.25
N LEU A 383 21.08 12.20 13.98
CA LEU A 383 21.49 12.56 12.61
C LEU A 383 21.70 11.30 11.73
N MET A 384 21.93 10.15 12.37
CA MET A 384 22.07 8.83 11.77
C MET A 384 20.74 8.28 11.26
N GLU A 385 19.61 8.42 11.95
CA GLU A 385 18.29 7.98 11.46
C GLU A 385 17.90 8.75 10.19
N ARG A 386 18.25 10.04 10.08
CA ARG A 386 18.06 10.78 8.82
C ARG A 386 18.97 10.32 7.68
N PHE A 387 20.10 9.69 7.99
CA PHE A 387 21.06 9.15 7.02
C PHE A 387 20.77 7.68 6.69
N LEU A 388 20.16 6.94 7.62
CA LEU A 388 19.92 5.50 7.59
C LEU A 388 18.47 5.14 7.32
N LEU A 389 17.50 6.05 7.45
CA LEU A 389 16.14 5.83 6.97
C LEU A 389 16.25 5.46 5.49
N PRO A 390 16.04 4.19 5.14
CA PRO A 390 16.28 3.76 3.79
C PRO A 390 15.32 4.53 2.90
N GLU A 391 15.83 5.08 1.80
CA GLU A 391 15.08 5.78 0.76
C GLU A 391 13.83 5.00 0.28
N ARG A 392 13.77 3.69 0.60
CA ARG A 392 12.64 2.77 0.45
C ARG A 392 11.35 3.19 1.15
N HIS A 393 11.39 4.03 2.19
CA HIS A 393 10.16 4.51 2.84
C HIS A 393 9.47 5.65 2.10
N TYR A 394 10.14 6.24 1.12
CA TYR A 394 9.55 7.32 0.37
C TYR A 394 8.86 6.80 -0.88
N GLN A 395 7.61 6.40 -0.68
CA GLN A 395 6.69 6.11 -1.77
C GLN A 395 5.59 7.17 -1.78
N THR A 396 5.22 7.59 -2.97
CA THR A 396 4.05 8.45 -3.17
C THR A 396 2.79 7.73 -2.71
N ASN A 397 1.89 8.49 -2.10
CA ASN A 397 0.62 7.99 -1.59
C ASN A 397 -0.54 8.84 -2.13
N GLY A 398 -1.77 8.37 -1.95
CA GLY A 398 -2.99 9.03 -2.42
C GLY A 398 -3.57 8.34 -3.65
N GLY A 399 -4.06 9.10 -4.62
CA GLY A 399 -4.74 8.55 -5.79
C GLY A 399 -5.15 9.63 -6.79
N PHE A 400 -6.10 9.31 -7.66
CA PHE A 400 -6.60 10.22 -8.68
C PHE A 400 -8.07 10.47 -8.48
N TYR A 401 -8.50 11.70 -8.71
CA TYR A 401 -9.90 12.06 -8.74
C TYR A 401 -10.20 12.80 -10.03
N LEU A 402 -11.24 12.40 -10.73
CA LEU A 402 -11.71 13.11 -11.91
C LEU A 402 -13.23 13.33 -11.81
N ARG A 403 -13.70 14.42 -12.41
CA ARG A 403 -15.10 14.74 -12.55
C ARG A 403 -15.42 14.83 -14.03
N TRP A 404 -16.50 14.21 -14.48
CA TRP A 404 -16.96 14.25 -15.87
C TRP A 404 -18.49 14.18 -15.91
N ASN A 405 -19.15 15.10 -16.63
CA ASN A 405 -20.61 15.17 -16.71
C ASN A 405 -21.30 15.17 -15.33
N GLY A 406 -20.67 15.81 -14.35
CA GLY A 406 -21.15 15.87 -12.96
C GLY A 406 -20.89 14.62 -12.13
N LYS A 407 -20.36 13.54 -12.71
CA LYS A 407 -19.98 12.31 -12.02
C LYS A 407 -18.52 12.34 -11.60
N GLY A 408 -18.25 11.98 -10.35
CA GLY A 408 -16.89 11.86 -9.85
C GLY A 408 -16.39 10.42 -9.80
N ILE A 409 -15.16 10.23 -10.23
CA ILE A 409 -14.50 8.93 -10.30
C ILE A 409 -13.18 9.03 -9.55
N VAL A 410 -12.98 8.10 -8.64
CA VAL A 410 -11.73 7.93 -7.90
C VAL A 410 -11.01 6.72 -8.47
N ILE A 411 -9.71 6.85 -8.74
CA ILE A 411 -8.85 5.75 -9.18
C ILE A 411 -7.76 5.56 -8.14
N ASN A 412 -7.64 4.32 -7.65
CA ASN A 412 -6.64 3.87 -6.68
C ASN A 412 -6.51 4.79 -5.45
N PRO A 413 -7.53 4.92 -4.59
CA PRO A 413 -7.43 5.73 -3.37
C PRO A 413 -6.58 5.02 -2.31
N GLY A 414 -5.26 5.19 -2.44
CA GLY A 414 -4.27 4.77 -1.46
C GLY A 414 -4.27 5.58 -0.16
N PRO A 415 -3.29 5.34 0.72
CA PRO A 415 -3.19 6.04 1.99
C PRO A 415 -3.21 7.56 1.83
N ASN A 416 -3.95 8.25 2.69
CA ASN A 416 -4.11 9.71 2.72
C ASN A 416 -4.84 10.32 1.51
N PHE A 417 -5.40 9.53 0.59
CA PHE A 417 -6.24 10.03 -0.49
C PHE A 417 -7.32 11.00 0.03
N LEU A 418 -8.11 10.60 1.04
CA LEU A 418 -9.20 11.43 1.57
C LEU A 418 -8.71 12.74 2.17
N ARG A 419 -7.54 12.72 2.80
CA ARG A 419 -6.90 13.92 3.33
C ARG A 419 -6.57 14.89 2.19
N HIS A 420 -5.90 14.43 1.14
CA HIS A 420 -5.57 15.28 -0.02
C HIS A 420 -6.82 15.75 -0.75
N PHE A 421 -7.83 14.89 -0.86
CA PHE A 421 -9.13 15.18 -1.47
C PHE A 421 -9.83 16.34 -0.74
N HIS A 422 -9.94 16.28 0.60
CA HIS A 422 -10.51 17.37 1.39
C HIS A 422 -9.65 18.65 1.39
N GLN A 423 -8.32 18.52 1.34
CA GLN A 423 -7.41 19.68 1.26
C GLN A 423 -7.59 20.50 -0.03
N GLU A 424 -7.98 19.85 -1.12
CA GLU A 424 -8.34 20.52 -2.38
C GLU A 424 -9.80 21.04 -2.37
N GLY A 425 -10.48 20.92 -1.23
CA GLY A 425 -11.84 21.40 -1.01
C GLY A 425 -12.92 20.52 -1.62
N LEU A 426 -12.61 19.26 -1.94
CA LEU A 426 -13.57 18.30 -2.48
C LEU A 426 -14.32 17.61 -1.33
N HIS A 427 -15.55 17.15 -1.60
CA HIS A 427 -16.44 16.53 -0.61
C HIS A 427 -16.76 15.09 -1.01
N ILE A 428 -16.98 14.19 -0.05
CA ILE A 428 -17.25 12.75 -0.34
C ILE A 428 -18.47 12.54 -1.27
N ARG A 429 -19.41 13.50 -1.29
CA ARG A 429 -20.55 13.55 -2.22
C ARG A 429 -20.18 13.81 -3.67
N ASP A 430 -18.95 14.21 -3.90
CA ASP A 430 -18.42 14.34 -5.23
C ASP A 430 -17.92 12.97 -5.76
N ILE A 431 -18.00 11.87 -5.01
CA ILE A 431 -17.50 10.55 -5.44
C ILE A 431 -18.67 9.63 -5.80
N ASP A 432 -18.89 9.35 -7.09
CA ASP A 432 -19.91 8.38 -7.54
C ASP A 432 -19.34 6.99 -7.80
N HIS A 433 -18.07 6.92 -8.24
CA HIS A 433 -17.40 5.69 -8.64
C HIS A 433 -16.00 5.60 -8.03
N VAL A 434 -15.61 4.41 -7.57
CA VAL A 434 -14.26 4.11 -7.08
C VAL A 434 -13.72 2.93 -7.87
N ILE A 435 -12.54 3.07 -8.48
CA ILE A 435 -11.88 2.05 -9.29
C ILE A 435 -10.57 1.67 -8.62
N VAL A 436 -10.34 0.37 -8.40
CA VAL A 436 -9.06 -0.17 -7.94
C VAL A 436 -8.50 -1.13 -8.96
N THR A 437 -7.31 -0.82 -9.46
CA THR A 437 -6.70 -1.57 -10.55
C THR A 437 -5.75 -2.67 -10.10
N ARG A 438 -5.32 -2.72 -8.83
CA ARG A 438 -4.36 -3.72 -8.33
C ARG A 438 -4.55 -4.01 -6.85
N ASN A 439 -4.11 -5.19 -6.42
CA ASN A 439 -4.20 -5.63 -5.03
C ASN A 439 -2.97 -5.24 -4.22
N HIS A 440 -2.75 -3.93 -4.08
CA HIS A 440 -1.70 -3.38 -3.24
C HIS A 440 -2.29 -2.35 -2.28
N PRO A 441 -1.93 -2.32 -0.98
CA PRO A 441 -2.49 -1.37 -0.01
C PRO A 441 -2.43 0.08 -0.50
N GLN A 442 -1.34 0.47 -1.18
CA GLN A 442 -1.20 1.81 -1.76
C GLN A 442 -2.23 2.18 -2.83
N ALA A 443 -3.01 1.22 -3.34
CA ALA A 443 -4.08 1.46 -4.29
C ALA A 443 -5.47 1.52 -3.63
N TYR A 444 -5.65 1.05 -2.38
CA TYR A 444 -7.00 0.90 -1.82
C TYR A 444 -7.14 1.18 -0.31
N GLU A 445 -6.08 1.53 0.40
CA GLU A 445 -6.11 1.69 1.87
C GLU A 445 -7.20 2.66 2.35
N ASP A 446 -7.47 3.73 1.61
CA ASP A 446 -8.49 4.72 1.98
C ASP A 446 -9.92 4.33 1.59
N ILE A 447 -10.15 3.20 0.92
CA ILE A 447 -11.52 2.77 0.53
C ILE A 447 -12.40 2.54 1.75
N GLN A 448 -11.86 1.92 2.80
CA GLN A 448 -12.62 1.71 4.02
C GLN A 448 -12.99 3.04 4.69
N HIS A 449 -12.11 4.04 4.61
CA HIS A 449 -12.37 5.38 5.12
C HIS A 449 -13.46 6.09 4.29
N ILE A 450 -13.39 6.00 2.96
CA ILE A 450 -14.42 6.51 2.02
C ILE A 450 -15.78 5.89 2.37
N TYR A 451 -15.82 4.56 2.48
CA TYR A 451 -17.03 3.80 2.77
C TYR A 451 -17.64 4.17 4.13
N LYS A 452 -16.83 4.16 5.20
CA LYS A 452 -17.29 4.50 6.56
C LYS A 452 -17.77 5.95 6.66
N LEU A 453 -17.10 6.88 5.97
CA LEU A 453 -17.53 8.28 5.94
C LEU A 453 -18.86 8.43 5.19
N ASN A 454 -19.00 7.81 4.02
CA ASN A 454 -20.25 7.84 3.26
C ASN A 454 -21.42 7.23 4.05
N GLN A 455 -21.19 6.09 4.72
CA GLN A 455 -22.18 5.45 5.58
C GLN A 455 -22.64 6.37 6.71
N ARG A 456 -21.71 7.03 7.39
CA ARG A 456 -22.03 7.98 8.47
C ARG A 456 -22.86 9.17 7.99
N LEU A 457 -22.67 9.59 6.73
CA LEU A 457 -23.42 10.68 6.14
C LEU A 457 -24.83 10.25 5.75
N ASN A 458 -24.96 9.06 5.16
CA ASN A 458 -26.26 8.47 4.85
C ASN A 458 -27.09 8.17 6.10
N ALA A 459 -26.46 7.96 7.26
CA ALA A 459 -27.17 7.79 8.52
C ALA A 459 -27.88 9.06 9.01
N VAL A 460 -27.46 10.25 8.57
CA VAL A 460 -28.03 11.53 9.01
C VAL A 460 -28.72 12.32 7.88
N ASP A 461 -28.48 11.99 6.61
CA ASP A 461 -29.17 12.62 5.48
C ASP A 461 -30.35 11.78 4.98
N THR A 462 -31.40 12.49 4.59
CA THR A 462 -32.56 11.94 3.89
C THR A 462 -32.26 11.53 2.45
N ASP A 463 -31.28 12.17 1.80
CA ASP A 463 -30.87 11.88 0.43
C ASP A 463 -29.61 10.99 0.45
N LEU A 464 -29.84 9.69 0.19
CA LEU A 464 -28.79 8.67 0.24
C LEU A 464 -27.82 8.84 -0.92
N HIS A 465 -26.55 9.00 -0.59
CA HIS A 465 -25.46 9.06 -1.55
C HIS A 465 -24.88 7.66 -1.79
N ILE A 466 -24.90 7.22 -3.05
CA ILE A 466 -24.49 5.87 -3.46
C ILE A 466 -23.14 5.92 -4.18
N ILE A 467 -22.21 5.08 -3.75
CA ILE A 467 -20.89 4.92 -4.36
C ILE A 467 -20.78 3.51 -4.94
N ASN A 468 -20.38 3.42 -6.22
CA ASN A 468 -20.15 2.17 -6.91
C ASN A 468 -18.65 1.83 -6.89
N TYR A 469 -18.29 0.67 -6.37
CA TYR A 469 -16.91 0.22 -6.23
C TYR A 469 -16.59 -0.82 -7.31
N TYR A 470 -15.55 -0.59 -8.11
CA TYR A 470 -15.04 -1.47 -9.16
C TYR A 470 -13.64 -1.91 -8.77
N LEU A 471 -13.52 -3.15 -8.32
CA LEU A 471 -12.31 -3.63 -7.69
C LEU A 471 -11.70 -4.75 -8.53
N ASN A 472 -10.37 -4.73 -8.68
CA ASN A 472 -9.61 -5.91 -9.06
C ASN A 472 -10.10 -7.16 -8.30
N GLN A 473 -10.03 -8.34 -8.93
CA GLN A 473 -10.54 -9.59 -8.38
C GLN A 473 -10.07 -9.92 -6.96
N GLN A 474 -8.79 -9.72 -6.64
CA GLN A 474 -8.26 -10.03 -5.31
C GLN A 474 -8.68 -8.99 -4.28
N THR A 475 -8.62 -7.70 -4.63
CA THR A 475 -9.12 -6.64 -3.76
C THR A 475 -10.62 -6.78 -3.50
N HIS A 476 -11.38 -7.22 -4.49
CA HIS A 476 -12.79 -7.58 -4.34
C HIS A 476 -12.97 -8.68 -3.30
N ARG A 477 -12.24 -9.80 -3.40
CA ARG A 477 -12.32 -10.90 -2.41
C ARG A 477 -12.01 -10.42 -1.00
N LEU A 478 -11.02 -9.53 -0.85
CA LEU A 478 -10.61 -8.98 0.45
C LEU A 478 -11.66 -8.02 1.04
N LEU A 479 -12.22 -7.13 0.22
CA LEU A 479 -13.01 -6.00 0.70
C LEU A 479 -14.53 -6.17 0.54
N ALA A 480 -15.03 -7.12 -0.25
CA ALA A 480 -16.46 -7.24 -0.53
C ALA A 480 -17.31 -7.46 0.74
N THR A 481 -16.77 -8.15 1.74
CA THR A 481 -17.43 -8.36 3.03
C THR A 481 -17.51 -7.06 3.84
N THR A 482 -16.44 -6.27 3.82
CA THR A 482 -16.33 -4.97 4.52
C THR A 482 -17.20 -3.90 3.86
N LEU A 483 -17.30 -3.90 2.53
CA LEU A 483 -18.05 -2.93 1.73
C LEU A 483 -19.53 -3.32 1.52
N LYS A 484 -20.01 -4.32 2.27
CA LYS A 484 -21.39 -4.78 2.17
C LYS A 484 -22.34 -3.72 2.75
N PRO A 485 -23.37 -3.29 1.99
CA PRO A 485 -24.31 -2.28 2.47
C PRO A 485 -25.02 -2.73 3.75
N TYR A 486 -25.12 -1.81 4.72
CA TYR A 486 -25.78 -2.09 6.00
C TYR A 486 -27.29 -1.97 5.88
N PHE A 487 -27.77 -1.03 5.08
CA PHE A 487 -29.19 -0.85 4.82
C PHE A 487 -29.54 -1.39 3.43
N LYS A 488 -30.68 -2.08 3.29
CA LYS A 488 -31.16 -2.55 1.98
C LYS A 488 -31.36 -1.42 0.94
N GLN A 489 -31.49 -0.19 1.42
CA GLN A 489 -31.69 1.02 0.61
C GLN A 489 -30.37 1.64 0.16
N GLU A 490 -29.28 1.44 0.89
CA GLU A 490 -27.92 1.80 0.47
C GLU A 490 -27.50 0.81 -0.62
N ARG A 491 -27.78 1.13 -1.89
CA ARG A 491 -27.36 0.29 -3.01
C ARG A 491 -25.91 0.57 -3.40
N ASN A 492 -25.01 0.74 -2.43
CA ASN A 492 -23.58 0.70 -2.75
C ASN A 492 -23.30 -0.66 -3.39
N THR A 493 -22.84 -0.65 -4.63
CA THR A 493 -22.53 -1.87 -5.35
C THR A 493 -21.04 -2.09 -5.35
N VAL A 494 -20.66 -3.35 -5.19
CA VAL A 494 -19.27 -3.80 -5.28
C VAL A 494 -19.19 -4.72 -6.50
N HIS A 495 -18.40 -4.32 -7.47
CA HIS A 495 -18.22 -5.00 -8.74
C HIS A 495 -16.80 -5.56 -8.81
N CYS A 496 -16.69 -6.81 -9.24
CA CYS A 496 -15.43 -7.47 -9.52
C CYS A 496 -15.03 -7.19 -10.98
N LEU A 497 -13.84 -6.62 -11.18
CA LEU A 497 -13.22 -6.44 -12.50
C LEU A 497 -12.54 -7.75 -12.92
N GLU A 498 -13.35 -8.73 -13.28
CA GLU A 498 -12.90 -10.01 -13.83
C GLU A 498 -12.81 -9.91 -15.35
N LEU A 499 -11.77 -10.53 -15.93
CA LEU A 499 -11.64 -10.66 -17.38
C LEU A 499 -12.30 -11.98 -17.80
N TYR A 500 -13.19 -11.94 -18.79
CA TYR A 500 -13.85 -13.16 -19.24
C TYR A 500 -12.92 -13.96 -20.17
N VAL A 501 -13.05 -15.29 -20.12
CA VAL A 501 -12.25 -16.22 -20.95
C VAL A 501 -12.40 -15.93 -22.44
N ASP A 502 -13.57 -15.44 -22.85
CA ASP A 502 -13.89 -15.13 -24.25
C ASP A 502 -13.40 -13.74 -24.69
N SER A 503 -12.92 -12.90 -23.78
CA SER A 503 -12.39 -11.55 -24.06
C SER A 503 -11.19 -11.24 -23.14
N PRO A 504 -10.13 -12.06 -23.20
CA PRO A 504 -9.04 -12.00 -22.22
C PRO A 504 -8.24 -10.70 -22.27
N ASP A 505 -8.33 -9.96 -23.37
CA ASP A 505 -7.48 -8.80 -23.63
C ASP A 505 -8.12 -7.48 -23.19
N LEU A 506 -9.45 -7.34 -23.23
CA LEU A 506 -10.11 -6.07 -22.98
C LEU A 506 -11.60 -6.26 -22.63
N GLU A 507 -11.99 -5.73 -21.48
CA GLU A 507 -13.38 -5.67 -21.05
C GLU A 507 -13.90 -4.23 -21.05
N THR A 508 -15.22 -4.06 -21.17
CA THR A 508 -15.87 -2.75 -21.17
C THR A 508 -17.08 -2.74 -20.24
N ILE A 509 -17.15 -1.74 -19.37
CA ILE A 509 -18.27 -1.49 -18.45
C ILE A 509 -18.73 -0.04 -18.64
N GLU A 510 -20.03 0.16 -18.79
CA GLU A 510 -20.64 1.49 -18.74
C GLU A 510 -20.84 1.89 -17.27
N LEU A 511 -20.17 2.97 -16.84
CA LEU A 511 -20.29 3.48 -15.47
C LEU A 511 -21.51 4.39 -15.33
N SER A 512 -21.73 5.26 -16.32
CA SER A 512 -22.87 6.16 -16.45
C SER A 512 -22.99 6.65 -17.90
N ASP A 513 -24.04 7.42 -18.21
CA ASP A 513 -24.27 7.94 -19.58
C ASP A 513 -23.07 8.73 -20.11
N GLY A 514 -22.49 8.24 -21.21
CA GLY A 514 -21.29 8.81 -21.83
C GLY A 514 -19.97 8.51 -21.11
N LEU A 515 -19.95 7.59 -20.15
CA LEU A 515 -18.75 7.20 -19.39
C LEU A 515 -18.51 5.70 -19.46
N LEU A 516 -17.54 5.29 -20.27
CA LEU A 516 -17.15 3.88 -20.43
C LEU A 516 -15.80 3.61 -19.74
N LEU A 517 -15.74 2.57 -18.92
CA LEU A 517 -14.53 1.99 -18.36
C LEU A 517 -14.11 0.78 -19.18
N LYS A 518 -12.94 0.86 -19.80
CA LYS A 518 -12.26 -0.27 -20.43
C LYS A 518 -11.10 -0.71 -19.54
N TYR A 519 -10.93 -2.01 -19.33
CA TYR A 519 -9.81 -2.52 -18.53
C TYR A 519 -9.19 -3.76 -19.16
N PHE A 520 -7.89 -3.93 -18.93
CA PHE A 520 -7.06 -4.96 -19.56
C PHE A 520 -6.00 -5.47 -18.58
N PRO A 521 -5.55 -6.73 -18.72
CA PRO A 521 -4.55 -7.29 -17.82
C PRO A 521 -3.18 -6.65 -18.05
N LEU A 522 -2.43 -6.45 -16.96
CA LEU A 522 -1.02 -6.11 -17.03
C LEU A 522 -0.19 -7.34 -16.67
N ASN A 523 0.87 -7.56 -17.44
CA ASN A 523 1.83 -8.61 -17.13
C ASN A 523 2.68 -8.18 -15.93
N LEU A 524 2.50 -8.87 -14.81
CA LEU A 524 3.42 -8.73 -13.68
C LEU A 524 4.81 -9.28 -14.03
N SER A 525 5.82 -8.72 -13.37
CA SER A 525 7.21 -9.14 -13.51
C SER A 525 7.41 -10.60 -13.13
N ASN A 526 8.48 -11.23 -13.60
CA ASN A 526 8.82 -12.59 -13.17
C ASN A 526 9.07 -12.67 -11.66
N GLU A 527 9.60 -11.61 -11.03
CA GLU A 527 9.77 -11.54 -9.58
C GLU A 527 8.43 -11.46 -8.85
N GLN A 528 7.49 -10.66 -9.36
CA GLN A 528 6.14 -10.55 -8.84
C GLN A 528 5.38 -11.86 -9.05
N LYS A 529 5.56 -12.52 -10.20
CA LYS A 529 5.05 -13.86 -10.47
C LYS A 529 5.65 -14.89 -9.53
N ALA A 530 6.95 -14.83 -9.24
CA ALA A 530 7.62 -15.76 -8.31
C ALA A 530 7.14 -15.56 -6.87
N LYS A 531 6.88 -14.32 -6.46
CA LYS A 531 6.20 -14.03 -5.18
C LYS A 531 4.76 -14.53 -5.19
N ALA A 532 4.06 -14.37 -6.32
CA ALA A 532 2.70 -14.84 -6.49
C ALA A 532 2.61 -16.38 -6.55
N THR A 533 3.59 -17.12 -7.07
CA THR A 533 3.51 -18.60 -7.19
C THR A 533 3.46 -19.33 -5.85
N ASN A 534 3.80 -18.66 -4.75
CA ASN A 534 3.69 -19.22 -3.40
C ASN A 534 2.33 -18.89 -2.73
N SER A 535 1.48 -18.09 -3.37
CA SER A 535 0.11 -17.83 -2.95
C SER A 535 -0.83 -18.25 -4.09
N ASP A 536 -1.88 -19.02 -3.84
CA ASP A 536 -2.89 -19.37 -4.88
C ASP A 536 -3.58 -18.14 -5.53
N THR A 537 -3.19 -16.93 -5.14
CA THR A 537 -3.64 -15.65 -5.68
C THR A 537 -2.58 -15.04 -6.59
N SER A 538 -2.75 -15.19 -7.91
CA SER A 538 -2.07 -14.30 -8.84
C SER A 538 -2.49 -12.85 -8.52
N ASP A 539 -1.53 -12.04 -8.09
CA ASP A 539 -1.70 -10.60 -8.07
C ASP A 539 -1.88 -10.18 -9.54
N SER A 540 -3.03 -9.58 -9.87
CA SER A 540 -3.36 -9.21 -11.24
C SER A 540 -3.54 -7.71 -11.30
N ALA A 541 -2.48 -6.99 -11.69
CA ALA A 541 -2.62 -5.58 -11.98
C ALA A 541 -3.43 -5.40 -13.27
N LEU A 542 -4.26 -4.37 -13.31
CA LEU A 542 -5.06 -3.98 -14.47
C LEU A 542 -4.61 -2.60 -14.96
N GLY A 543 -4.59 -2.43 -16.27
CA GLY A 543 -4.62 -1.12 -16.91
C GLY A 543 -6.07 -0.73 -17.15
N CYS A 544 -6.36 0.57 -17.17
CA CYS A 544 -7.68 1.05 -17.49
C CYS A 544 -7.67 2.26 -18.43
N ARG A 545 -8.77 2.41 -19.18
CA ARG A 545 -9.05 3.50 -20.10
C ARG A 545 -10.48 3.94 -19.90
N LEU A 546 -10.67 5.23 -19.66
CA LEU A 546 -11.96 5.90 -19.58
C LEU A 546 -12.24 6.61 -20.91
N GLU A 547 -13.34 6.25 -21.55
CA GLU A 547 -13.86 6.97 -22.72
C GLU A 547 -14.94 7.94 -22.24
N LEU A 548 -14.61 9.23 -22.30
CA LEU A 548 -15.38 10.34 -21.77
C LEU A 548 -16.12 11.03 -22.92
N SER A 549 -17.37 10.65 -23.13
CA SER A 549 -18.24 11.26 -24.13
C SER A 549 -19.13 12.31 -23.46
N SER A 550 -19.30 13.46 -24.12
CA SER A 550 -20.30 14.43 -23.65
C SER A 550 -21.68 13.99 -24.15
N SER A 551 -22.65 13.90 -23.25
CA SER A 551 -24.06 13.66 -23.61
C SER A 551 -24.74 14.93 -24.16
N TYR A 552 -24.12 16.10 -23.97
CA TYR A 552 -24.62 17.37 -24.49
C TYR A 552 -24.16 17.55 -25.93
N SER A 553 -25.11 17.56 -26.86
CA SER A 553 -24.90 18.20 -28.16
C SER A 553 -24.80 19.70 -27.93
N ASP A 554 -23.68 20.31 -28.30
CA ASP A 554 -23.62 21.77 -28.37
C ASP A 554 -24.72 22.27 -29.31
N ILE A 555 -25.23 23.48 -29.01
CA ILE A 555 -26.32 24.14 -29.76
C ILE A 555 -25.99 24.25 -31.27
N ASP A 556 -24.69 24.25 -31.60
CA ASP A 556 -24.18 24.34 -32.97
C ASP A 556 -24.05 22.98 -33.69
N GLY A 557 -24.45 21.87 -33.06
CA GLY A 557 -24.49 20.54 -33.68
C GLY A 557 -23.12 19.85 -33.84
N ASP A 558 -22.02 20.51 -33.48
CA ASP A 558 -20.71 19.87 -33.38
C ASP A 558 -20.71 18.94 -32.17
N ARG A 559 -20.62 17.63 -32.44
CA ARG A 559 -20.44 16.64 -31.38
C ARG A 559 -19.12 16.93 -30.67
N LEU A 560 -19.21 17.28 -29.38
CA LEU A 560 -18.05 17.38 -28.51
C LEU A 560 -17.23 16.09 -28.63
N ARG A 561 -15.96 16.26 -28.98
CA ARG A 561 -15.00 15.17 -29.16
C ARG A 561 -14.91 14.36 -27.86
N ALA A 562 -15.07 13.05 -27.95
CA ALA A 562 -14.82 12.15 -26.83
C ALA A 562 -13.33 12.25 -26.40
N ILE A 563 -13.10 12.31 -25.10
CA ILE A 563 -11.76 12.33 -24.52
C ILE A 563 -11.43 10.94 -24.01
N ASN A 564 -10.27 10.43 -24.39
CA ASN A 564 -9.78 9.15 -23.90
C ASN A 564 -8.69 9.40 -22.85
N LEU A 565 -8.96 9.00 -21.61
CA LEU A 565 -8.00 9.05 -20.50
C LEU A 565 -7.59 7.63 -20.14
N ALA A 566 -6.31 7.35 -19.97
CA ALA A 566 -5.86 6.04 -19.52
C ALA A 566 -4.95 6.12 -18.29
N TYR A 567 -4.93 5.03 -17.53
CA TYR A 567 -4.09 4.85 -16.35
C TYR A 567 -3.48 3.45 -16.34
N VAL A 568 -2.16 3.39 -16.19
CA VAL A 568 -1.37 2.16 -16.11
C VAL A 568 -0.31 2.31 -15.02
N SER A 569 -0.22 1.33 -14.13
CA SER A 569 0.72 1.34 -12.99
C SER A 569 1.11 -0.09 -12.60
N GLY A 570 2.26 -0.22 -11.92
CA GLY A 570 2.62 -1.44 -11.20
C GLY A 570 3.00 -2.63 -12.08
N ALA A 571 3.36 -2.37 -13.34
CA ALA A 571 3.74 -3.40 -14.29
C ALA A 571 4.91 -2.95 -15.17
N ALA A 572 5.71 -3.92 -15.59
CA ALA A 572 6.74 -3.71 -16.59
C ALA A 572 6.14 -3.40 -17.96
N TRP A 573 6.97 -2.80 -18.82
CA TRP A 573 6.59 -2.57 -20.20
C TRP A 573 6.26 -3.88 -20.94
N ASN A 574 5.19 -3.83 -21.74
CA ASN A 574 4.78 -4.87 -22.67
C ASN A 574 4.07 -4.18 -23.87
N PRO A 575 4.35 -4.56 -25.13
CA PRO A 575 3.67 -4.01 -26.32
C PRO A 575 2.14 -3.93 -26.25
N MET A 576 1.48 -4.86 -25.54
CA MET A 576 0.01 -4.80 -25.36
C MET A 576 -0.43 -3.50 -24.66
N ILE A 577 0.40 -2.94 -23.78
CA ILE A 577 0.11 -1.68 -23.09
C ILE A 577 -0.12 -0.58 -24.13
N ALA A 578 0.80 -0.38 -25.08
CA ALA A 578 0.62 0.62 -26.13
C ALA A 578 -0.63 0.37 -26.99
N GLN A 579 -0.91 -0.89 -27.32
CA GLN A 579 -2.10 -1.23 -28.11
C GLN A 579 -3.39 -0.75 -27.42
N HIS A 580 -3.51 -0.94 -26.11
CA HIS A 580 -4.68 -0.49 -25.34
C HIS A 580 -4.69 1.02 -25.09
N LEU A 581 -3.50 1.62 -24.99
CA LEU A 581 -3.31 3.06 -24.80
C LEU A 581 -3.42 3.88 -26.08
N ASN A 582 -3.48 3.25 -27.25
CA ASN A 582 -3.56 3.94 -28.53
C ASN A 582 -4.79 4.87 -28.59
N SER A 583 -4.58 6.07 -29.15
CA SER A 583 -5.59 7.13 -29.27
C SER A 583 -6.08 7.73 -27.95
N CYS A 584 -5.33 7.54 -26.85
CA CYS A 584 -5.59 8.27 -25.62
C CYS A 584 -5.11 9.72 -25.72
N ASP A 585 -5.94 10.67 -25.29
CA ASP A 585 -5.56 12.08 -25.23
C ASP A 585 -4.66 12.34 -24.01
N ILE A 586 -4.98 11.70 -22.89
CA ILE A 586 -4.26 11.83 -21.62
C ILE A 586 -3.90 10.43 -21.14
N ILE A 587 -2.63 10.21 -20.81
CA ILE A 587 -2.17 8.96 -20.20
C ILE A 587 -1.50 9.29 -18.87
N ILE A 588 -1.92 8.61 -17.82
CA ILE A 588 -1.30 8.63 -16.50
C ILE A 588 -0.53 7.33 -16.33
N THR A 589 0.76 7.42 -16.04
CA THR A 589 1.64 6.26 -15.88
C THR A 589 2.23 6.21 -14.48
N GLY A 590 2.26 5.03 -13.89
CA GLY A 590 3.09 4.77 -12.71
C GLY A 590 4.55 4.61 -13.13
N PHE A 591 5.41 5.55 -12.74
CA PHE A 591 6.82 5.57 -13.08
C PHE A 591 7.58 4.48 -12.31
N GLY A 592 7.41 4.41 -10.99
CA GLY A 592 8.14 3.50 -10.11
C GLY A 592 9.57 3.96 -9.83
N ASP A 593 10.50 3.03 -9.80
CA ASP A 593 11.95 3.28 -9.68
C ASP A 593 12.63 3.15 -11.05
N THR A 594 13.84 3.70 -11.22
CA THR A 594 14.61 3.55 -12.47
C THR A 594 16.07 3.17 -12.20
N GLY A 595 16.57 2.16 -12.92
CA GLY A 595 17.99 1.81 -12.91
C GLY A 595 18.80 2.56 -13.97
N VAL A 596 20.13 2.41 -13.97
CA VAL A 596 21.04 3.01 -14.97
C VAL A 596 20.73 2.48 -16.38
N ASP A 597 20.49 1.18 -16.52
CA ASP A 597 20.19 0.55 -17.81
C ASP A 597 18.83 0.99 -18.37
N ASP A 598 17.81 1.08 -17.51
CA ASP A 598 16.48 1.56 -17.88
C ASP A 598 16.50 3.05 -18.24
N TYR A 599 17.19 3.87 -17.45
CA TYR A 599 17.38 5.29 -17.75
C TYR A 599 18.16 5.53 -19.04
N SER A 600 19.07 4.61 -19.40
CA SER A 600 19.86 4.63 -20.63
C SER A 600 19.15 3.95 -21.81
N ARG A 601 17.93 3.43 -21.60
CA ARG A 601 17.14 2.68 -22.60
C ARG A 601 17.84 1.44 -23.16
N LEU A 602 18.67 0.78 -22.35
CA LEU A 602 19.35 -0.47 -22.70
C LEU A 602 18.49 -1.68 -22.35
N LYS A 603 17.77 -1.62 -21.21
CA LYS A 603 16.90 -2.69 -20.71
C LYS A 603 15.71 -2.08 -19.99
N TYR A 604 14.50 -2.54 -20.29
CA TYR A 604 13.29 -2.14 -19.55
C TYR A 604 13.41 -2.50 -18.07
N ASN A 605 12.84 -1.67 -17.19
CA ASN A 605 12.65 -2.05 -15.80
C ASN A 605 11.73 -3.29 -15.71
N ASP A 606 12.16 -4.26 -14.92
CA ASP A 606 11.44 -5.53 -14.79
C ASP A 606 10.18 -5.40 -13.92
N SER A 607 10.06 -4.37 -13.06
CA SER A 607 9.00 -4.27 -12.04
C SER A 607 7.93 -3.21 -12.30
N ASN A 608 8.26 -2.19 -13.11
CA ASN A 608 7.44 -1.02 -13.38
C ASN A 608 7.78 -0.46 -14.76
N LEU A 609 7.12 0.61 -15.19
CA LEU A 609 7.41 1.20 -16.51
C LEU A 609 8.78 1.86 -16.56
N GLY A 610 9.27 2.43 -15.45
CA GLY A 610 10.56 3.12 -15.38
C GLY A 610 10.67 4.25 -16.39
N TYR A 611 11.89 4.67 -16.70
CA TYR A 611 12.16 5.63 -17.76
C TYR A 611 11.87 5.05 -19.15
N PHE A 612 12.38 3.85 -19.46
CA PHE A 612 12.31 3.34 -20.82
C PHE A 612 10.87 2.98 -21.22
N GLY A 613 10.12 2.30 -20.36
CA GLY A 613 8.72 1.98 -20.63
C GLY A 613 7.87 3.24 -20.82
N ASN A 614 8.10 4.30 -20.03
CA ASN A 614 7.43 5.59 -20.23
C ASN A 614 7.80 6.23 -21.57
N TYR A 615 9.07 6.20 -21.97
CA TYR A 615 9.49 6.67 -23.29
C TYR A 615 8.77 5.91 -24.41
N THR A 616 8.70 4.58 -24.33
CA THR A 616 8.03 3.75 -25.33
C THR A 616 6.52 3.97 -25.38
N VAL A 617 5.88 4.20 -24.23
CA VAL A 617 4.46 4.63 -24.18
C VAL A 617 4.26 5.91 -25.01
N ILE A 618 5.12 6.91 -24.87
CA ILE A 618 5.02 8.16 -25.65
C ILE A 618 5.17 7.88 -27.14
N GLU A 619 6.17 7.08 -27.51
CA GLU A 619 6.48 6.75 -28.91
C GLU A 619 5.33 6.00 -29.61
N GLU A 620 4.76 5.00 -28.94
CA GLU A 620 3.77 4.11 -29.55
C GLU A 620 2.33 4.60 -29.42
N SER A 621 1.98 5.33 -28.35
CA SER A 621 0.60 5.81 -28.13
C SER A 621 0.38 7.28 -28.48
N ASN A 622 1.44 8.09 -28.60
CA ASN A 622 1.41 9.51 -28.97
C ASN A 622 0.32 10.34 -28.25
N PRO A 623 0.27 10.32 -26.91
CA PRO A 623 -0.75 11.04 -26.17
C PRO A 623 -0.50 12.55 -26.25
N LYS A 624 -1.54 13.37 -26.11
CA LYS A 624 -1.32 14.82 -26.03
C LYS A 624 -0.67 15.21 -24.70
N ILE A 625 -1.06 14.54 -23.61
CA ILE A 625 -0.50 14.74 -22.28
C ILE A 625 -0.11 13.39 -21.68
N LEU A 626 1.16 13.25 -21.29
CA LEU A 626 1.62 12.18 -20.42
C LEU A 626 1.85 12.72 -19.00
N ILE A 627 1.26 12.09 -17.99
CA ILE A 627 1.45 12.42 -16.59
C ILE A 627 2.18 11.25 -15.90
N CYS A 628 3.48 11.42 -15.64
CA CYS A 628 4.26 10.43 -14.88
C CYS A 628 3.99 10.60 -13.39
N CYS A 629 3.48 9.57 -12.72
CA CYS A 629 3.16 9.55 -11.29
C CYS A 629 3.94 8.42 -10.59
N GLU A 630 3.64 8.14 -9.32
CA GLU A 630 4.17 6.98 -8.60
C GLU A 630 5.71 6.86 -8.60
N PHE A 631 6.40 7.99 -8.45
CA PHE A 631 7.85 7.99 -8.37
C PHE A 631 8.30 7.38 -7.04
N GLY A 632 9.14 6.36 -7.12
CA GLY A 632 9.84 5.83 -5.96
C GLY A 632 10.98 6.74 -5.53
N GLY A 633 11.34 6.66 -4.25
CA GLY A 633 12.31 7.55 -3.65
C GLY A 633 13.76 7.12 -3.70
N ARG A 634 14.02 5.93 -4.27
CA ARG A 634 15.33 5.30 -4.29
C ARG A 634 16.39 6.12 -5.03
N GLU A 635 16.01 6.86 -6.07
CA GLU A 635 16.93 7.68 -6.86
C GLU A 635 16.92 9.16 -6.45
N GLY A 636 16.28 9.50 -5.33
CA GLY A 636 16.06 10.90 -4.93
C GLY A 636 14.90 11.55 -5.68
N ASP A 637 14.72 12.87 -5.51
CA ASP A 637 13.63 13.61 -6.16
C ASP A 637 13.98 13.89 -7.62
N ILE A 638 13.77 12.91 -8.51
CA ILE A 638 14.10 13.00 -9.94
C ILE A 638 12.91 13.39 -10.83
N ARG A 639 11.77 13.73 -10.23
CA ARG A 639 10.48 13.89 -10.93
C ARG A 639 10.54 14.89 -12.09
N VAL A 640 11.13 16.06 -11.83
CA VAL A 640 11.22 17.14 -12.82
C VAL A 640 12.28 16.85 -13.88
N GLU A 641 13.39 16.21 -13.50
CA GLU A 641 14.50 15.85 -14.36
C GLU A 641 14.09 14.78 -15.37
N VAL A 642 13.41 13.73 -14.92
CA VAL A 642 12.83 12.68 -15.77
C VAL A 642 11.88 13.29 -16.79
N ALA A 643 10.91 14.09 -16.36
CA ALA A 643 9.95 14.73 -17.27
C ALA A 643 10.62 15.72 -18.26
N LYS A 644 11.73 16.37 -17.86
CA LYS A 644 12.53 17.19 -18.78
C LYS A 644 13.25 16.32 -19.80
N LYS A 645 13.90 15.23 -19.38
CA LYS A 645 14.65 14.34 -20.27
C LYS A 645 13.72 13.65 -21.27
N LEU A 646 12.58 13.11 -20.82
CA LEU A 646 11.56 12.52 -21.72
C LEU A 646 11.12 13.51 -22.80
N ARG A 647 10.85 14.78 -22.43
CA ARG A 647 10.52 15.82 -23.42
C ARG A 647 11.67 16.12 -24.38
N GLN A 648 12.89 16.21 -23.88
CA GLN A 648 14.06 16.51 -24.70
C GLN A 648 14.31 15.40 -25.72
N GLU A 649 14.36 14.14 -25.28
CA GLU A 649 14.62 13.00 -26.16
C GLU A 649 13.50 12.80 -27.17
N TYR A 650 12.23 12.93 -26.75
CA TYR A 650 11.10 12.78 -27.66
C TYR A 650 10.97 13.95 -28.66
N ALA A 651 11.32 15.18 -28.26
CA ALA A 651 11.24 16.35 -29.13
C ALA A 651 12.19 16.30 -30.34
N TYR A 652 13.22 15.45 -30.33
CA TYR A 652 14.06 15.21 -31.50
C TYR A 652 13.38 14.36 -32.58
N GLY A 653 12.25 13.71 -32.27
CA GLY A 653 11.42 12.99 -33.24
C GLY A 653 10.50 13.90 -34.05
N ALA A 654 10.09 13.46 -35.24
CA ALA A 654 9.20 14.22 -36.14
C ALA A 654 7.75 14.41 -35.63
N HIS A 655 7.42 13.91 -34.42
CA HIS A 655 6.06 13.83 -33.88
C HIS A 655 5.92 14.60 -32.55
N ASN A 656 6.18 15.91 -32.57
CA ASN A 656 6.50 16.71 -31.39
C ASN A 656 5.29 17.31 -30.62
N ASN A 657 4.23 16.54 -30.36
CA ASN A 657 3.01 17.10 -29.73
C ASN A 657 2.76 16.65 -28.28
N THR A 658 3.46 15.62 -27.79
CA THR A 658 3.25 15.11 -26.43
C THR A 658 3.86 16.04 -25.38
N VAL A 659 3.03 16.51 -24.44
CA VAL A 659 3.51 17.23 -23.25
C VAL A 659 3.65 16.25 -22.09
N VAL A 660 4.88 16.09 -21.59
CA VAL A 660 5.16 15.29 -20.39
C VAL A 660 5.18 16.17 -19.14
N LEU A 661 4.37 15.81 -18.14
CA LEU A 661 4.29 16.46 -16.84
C LEU A 661 4.59 15.44 -15.73
N PRO A 662 5.41 15.78 -14.73
CA PRO A 662 5.44 15.00 -13.50
C PRO A 662 4.14 15.27 -12.71
N GLY A 663 3.42 14.22 -12.37
CA GLY A 663 2.27 14.25 -11.50
C GLY A 663 2.68 14.33 -10.04
N ASP A 664 1.99 15.21 -9.32
CA ASP A 664 2.09 15.37 -7.87
C ASP A 664 0.78 15.97 -7.38
N THR A 665 0.56 15.95 -6.06
CA THR A 665 -0.63 16.53 -5.43
C THR A 665 -0.82 17.98 -5.90
N GLY A 666 -2.03 18.31 -6.34
CA GLY A 666 -2.42 19.66 -6.78
C GLY A 666 -2.25 19.94 -8.27
N LEU A 667 -1.74 18.99 -9.06
CA LEU A 667 -1.89 19.05 -10.53
C LEU A 667 -3.37 18.96 -10.87
N TYR A 668 -3.84 19.94 -11.64
CA TYR A 668 -5.20 20.02 -12.12
C TYR A 668 -5.22 20.18 -13.64
N VAL A 669 -5.97 19.32 -14.31
CA VAL A 669 -6.18 19.35 -15.76
C VAL A 669 -7.67 19.51 -16.02
N ASP A 670 -8.06 20.55 -16.75
CA ASP A 670 -9.40 20.68 -17.31
C ASP A 670 -9.52 19.69 -18.48
N LEU A 671 -10.42 18.72 -18.38
CA LEU A 671 -10.49 17.61 -19.33
C LEU A 671 -11.00 18.12 -20.68
N SER A 672 -12.03 18.96 -20.67
CA SER A 672 -12.69 19.49 -21.88
C SER A 672 -11.75 20.31 -22.76
N THR A 673 -10.90 21.14 -22.16
CA THR A 673 -9.92 21.97 -22.90
C THR A 673 -8.51 21.39 -22.92
N GLN A 674 -8.25 20.34 -22.14
CA GLN A 674 -6.94 19.72 -21.94
C GLN A 674 -5.88 20.73 -21.47
N LYS A 675 -6.31 21.75 -20.70
CA LYS A 675 -5.44 22.78 -20.14
C LYS A 675 -5.12 22.50 -18.69
N VAL A 676 -3.96 22.96 -18.24
CA VAL A 676 -3.50 22.80 -16.86
C VAL A 676 -3.75 24.08 -16.08
N ARG A 677 -4.28 23.97 -14.87
CA ARG A 677 -4.49 25.13 -13.99
C ARG A 677 -3.20 25.51 -13.28
N CYS A 678 -2.83 26.78 -13.39
CA CYS A 678 -1.71 27.34 -12.64
C CYS A 678 -2.01 27.33 -11.13
N GLY A 679 -1.09 26.81 -10.32
CA GLY A 679 -1.22 26.72 -8.86
C GLY A 679 -1.37 28.08 -8.17
N VAL A 680 -0.78 29.14 -8.73
CA VAL A 680 -0.82 30.52 -8.20
C VAL A 680 -1.98 31.34 -8.79
N SER A 681 -1.93 31.66 -10.09
CA SER A 681 -2.96 32.51 -10.73
C SER A 681 -4.32 31.83 -10.92
N LYS A 682 -4.41 30.51 -10.76
CA LYS A 682 -5.60 29.68 -11.04
C LYS A 682 -6.08 29.75 -12.49
N GLN A 683 -5.33 30.36 -13.40
CA GLN A 683 -5.66 30.41 -14.83
C GLN A 683 -5.41 29.05 -15.49
N LEU A 684 -6.28 28.67 -16.43
CA LEU A 684 -6.07 27.53 -17.32
C LEU A 684 -5.09 27.91 -18.43
N VAL A 685 -4.01 27.14 -18.54
CA VAL A 685 -2.90 27.39 -19.44
C VAL A 685 -2.64 26.15 -20.29
N ASP A 686 -2.23 26.38 -21.53
CA ASP A 686 -1.78 25.29 -22.40
C ASP A 686 -0.67 24.47 -21.70
N PRO A 687 -0.75 23.13 -21.69
CA PRO A 687 0.21 22.28 -21.00
C PRO A 687 1.66 22.56 -21.44
N SER A 688 1.90 22.89 -22.72
CA SER A 688 3.24 23.18 -23.24
C SER A 688 3.87 24.44 -22.63
N LYS A 689 3.05 25.35 -22.09
CA LYS A 689 3.46 26.62 -21.49
C LYS A 689 3.61 26.53 -19.97
N ILE A 690 3.19 25.44 -19.34
CA ILE A 690 3.36 25.25 -17.90
C ILE A 690 4.84 25.03 -17.56
N ARG A 691 5.27 25.69 -16.48
CA ARG A 691 6.55 25.42 -15.81
C ARG A 691 6.28 24.65 -14.54
N VAL A 692 7.01 23.56 -14.33
CA VAL A 692 6.97 22.78 -13.09
C VAL A 692 8.19 23.11 -12.26
N VAL A 693 7.96 23.53 -11.02
CA VAL A 693 8.98 23.99 -10.09
C VAL A 693 8.96 23.09 -8.85
N LYS A 694 10.15 22.67 -8.39
CA LYS A 694 10.32 21.93 -7.15
C LYS A 694 10.13 22.86 -5.94
N SER A 695 9.63 22.31 -4.85
CA SER A 695 9.75 22.94 -3.54
C SER A 695 11.22 23.09 -3.12
N LYS A 696 11.46 23.91 -2.09
CA LYS A 696 12.78 24.04 -1.47
C LYS A 696 13.22 22.73 -0.80
N ASP A 697 12.28 22.02 -0.19
CA ASP A 697 12.52 20.71 0.40
C ASP A 697 12.50 19.64 -0.71
N SER A 698 13.47 18.71 -0.68
CA SER A 698 13.41 17.51 -1.50
C SER A 698 12.08 16.81 -1.27
N PHE A 699 11.46 16.36 -2.35
CA PHE A 699 10.20 15.63 -2.32
C PHE A 699 8.98 16.42 -1.84
N GLY A 700 9.09 17.72 -1.62
CA GLY A 700 7.91 18.52 -1.34
C GLY A 700 7.02 18.69 -2.58
N LYS A 701 5.87 19.33 -2.36
CA LYS A 701 4.82 19.54 -3.37
C LYS A 701 5.37 20.31 -4.58
N LEU A 702 5.19 19.76 -5.79
CA LEU A 702 5.49 20.45 -7.04
C LEU A 702 4.52 21.61 -7.28
N GLN A 703 5.02 22.68 -7.89
CA GLN A 703 4.20 23.82 -8.31
C GLN A 703 4.10 23.89 -9.83
N TYR A 704 2.87 24.07 -10.33
CA TYR A 704 2.56 24.21 -11.75
C TYR A 704 2.27 25.68 -12.05
N LEU A 705 3.21 26.37 -12.70
CA LEU A 705 3.18 27.82 -12.88
C LEU A 705 2.91 28.21 -14.33
N SER A 706 2.02 29.19 -14.50
CA SER A 706 1.85 29.88 -15.77
C SER A 706 3.08 30.76 -16.08
N PRO A 707 3.33 31.10 -17.35
CA PRO A 707 4.41 32.04 -17.72
C PRO A 707 4.33 33.38 -16.97
N ASN A 708 3.13 33.83 -16.60
CA ASN A 708 2.91 35.11 -15.92
C ASN A 708 3.20 35.05 -14.40
N CYS A 709 3.32 33.85 -13.83
CA CYS A 709 3.64 33.65 -12.41
C CYS A 709 5.11 33.33 -12.17
N PHE A 710 5.88 33.18 -13.25
CA PHE A 710 7.30 32.90 -13.21
C PHE A 710 8.05 34.22 -13.41
N VAL A 711 8.24 34.97 -12.32
CA VAL A 711 9.00 36.24 -12.30
C VAL A 711 10.13 36.12 -11.30
#